data_AF-A0A9C8I7E6-F1
#
_entry.id   AF-A0A9C8I7E6-F1
#
_cell.length_a   1.000
_cell.length_b   1.000
_cell.length_c   1.000
_cell.angle_alpha   90.00
_cell.angle_beta   90.00
_cell.angle_gamma   90.00
#
_symmetry.space_group_name_H-M   'P 1'
#
loop_
_entity.id
_entity.type
_entity.pdbx_description
1 polymer ?
#
loop_
_entity_poly.entity_id
_entity_poly.type
_entity_poly.pdbx_seq_one_letter_code
_entity_poly.pdbx_strand_id
1 'polypeptide(L)'
;MNSVRWSPILIITMVAVLMSLGCSGGNKNSPISPELKVSPAIEKHAESNTARFLLGLYQCRVNPELETIEAVPLREAMLHLNALRFLEPPPPVHMFLNNFQFDGQTIEVDIELRHPFPGLNQFTGFDVCGIVISSGSIAGFSDPDIVIAGEGDTRLVNADGLTRWWNPREFPYNQSTPIFGYIDGGKGTPDEIAQYTATLNGYKYFADGLGPYSEITDIDPAKRGAFSAGAANIRHYVIELDAGLVFNYAIDACWELPIIQPPVIPDSFPPEANREEPYLIVPEVVVNTLWYSVSSGEGGGEVVLDVHCYDWFDADKNTVRVESPGVFDPTISDIPIGGTELYSTYQIDLINPQINSLDPVILWVSAESGDDYQGLLPGKRTAAYIPSFTVEVTELQGGGIHLEWGDETFIDHDLRIIYNDIDPALIRTGDGQMLLSFFYWRQDGPTVWYNYPRYATSFDNGHTFGQADIGYWNWHSITPEKRLCWNGKYALGSDGMAFHSYIAPCGHTLHRTPRFDDFNISGSHSGTVVEHAGEMLYTSEGYPMMFGDRDGIIRMRRGDIPNIAGTGTWPTFQGTPYTLVNEELVKNYLSLARSAALSSKGFCHLIFWSEGLPYIRMISSTDISGTSWGEPIPVFEGLAELWVGAKDPSLWIDEKDGFHTLFAAEDWMGNYHLMYGYCADGADWDEGTSFTQICIVPVDDGMNDTHVVVFDAFDKTWVFIAYETGKDVWCRYKEFDEENFSDPIKVNEHLNATLPDIYPNGDTGLVFAYQADDGTGQDLTDVYYRLAWWVED
;
A
#
# COMPACT_ATOMS: atom_id res chain seq x y z
N MET A 1 -22.53 -66.48 -70.34
CA MET A 1 -23.92 -66.79 -70.75
C MET A 1 -24.19 -68.27 -70.55
N ASN A 2 -24.92 -68.59 -69.47
CA ASN A 2 -25.80 -69.76 -69.27
C ASN A 2 -26.21 -69.74 -67.79
N SER A 3 -27.52 -69.65 -67.56
CA SER A 3 -28.18 -69.56 -66.25
C SER A 3 -28.18 -70.89 -65.51
N VAL A 4 -27.94 -70.89 -64.19
CA VAL A 4 -28.48 -71.94 -63.30
C VAL A 4 -28.79 -71.36 -61.92
N ARG A 5 -30.07 -71.39 -61.53
CA ARG A 5 -30.55 -71.19 -60.15
C ARG A 5 -30.17 -72.42 -59.31
N TRP A 6 -29.59 -72.23 -58.13
CA TRP A 6 -29.42 -73.28 -57.13
C TRP A 6 -30.36 -73.04 -55.93
N SER A 7 -30.95 -74.15 -55.48
CA SER A 7 -32.03 -74.29 -54.51
C SER A 7 -31.52 -74.20 -53.04
N PRO A 8 -32.35 -73.82 -52.04
CA PRO A 8 -31.93 -73.50 -50.66
C PRO A 8 -31.41 -74.67 -49.80
N ILE A 9 -31.28 -75.88 -50.37
CA ILE A 9 -30.96 -77.10 -49.63
C ILE A 9 -29.45 -77.29 -49.47
N LEU A 10 -28.60 -76.57 -50.22
CA LEU A 10 -27.13 -76.67 -50.10
C LEU A 10 -26.53 -75.86 -48.93
N ILE A 11 -27.28 -74.89 -48.39
CA ILE A 11 -26.79 -73.98 -47.33
C ILE A 11 -26.98 -74.59 -45.92
N ILE A 12 -27.91 -75.54 -45.76
CA ILE A 12 -28.21 -76.17 -44.46
C ILE A 12 -27.29 -77.37 -44.17
N THR A 13 -26.63 -77.95 -45.18
CA THR A 13 -25.70 -79.08 -44.98
C THR A 13 -24.25 -78.67 -44.70
N MET A 14 -23.85 -77.45 -45.07
CA MET A 14 -22.47 -76.95 -44.86
C MET A 14 -22.24 -76.35 -43.46
N VAL A 15 -23.32 -75.99 -42.75
CA VAL A 15 -23.28 -75.46 -41.38
C VAL A 15 -23.26 -76.58 -40.32
N ALA A 16 -23.62 -77.83 -40.68
CA ALA A 16 -23.65 -78.98 -39.77
C ALA A 16 -22.34 -79.77 -39.67
N VAL A 17 -21.34 -79.50 -40.53
CA VAL A 17 -20.05 -80.24 -40.56
C VAL A 17 -18.93 -79.54 -39.78
N LEU A 18 -19.08 -78.26 -39.42
CA LEU A 18 -18.07 -77.51 -38.65
C LEU A 18 -18.30 -77.51 -37.13
N MET A 19 -19.34 -78.18 -36.63
CA MET A 19 -19.63 -78.30 -35.19
C MET A 19 -19.20 -79.64 -34.55
N SER A 20 -18.43 -80.48 -35.24
CA SER A 20 -17.92 -81.73 -34.64
C SER A 20 -16.50 -82.01 -35.11
N LEU A 21 -15.51 -81.65 -34.27
CA LEU A 21 -14.11 -82.12 -34.17
C LEU A 21 -13.40 -81.01 -33.36
N GLY A 22 -13.27 -81.02 -32.03
CA GLY A 22 -12.93 -82.14 -31.16
C GLY A 22 -11.44 -82.07 -30.81
N CYS A 23 -11.10 -81.46 -29.68
CA CYS A 23 -9.77 -81.51 -29.06
C CYS A 23 -9.37 -82.96 -28.71
N SER A 24 -8.14 -83.36 -29.08
CA SER A 24 -7.28 -84.31 -28.38
C SER A 24 -5.88 -84.16 -29.02
N GLY A 25 -4.75 -84.01 -28.34
CA GLY A 25 -4.32 -84.55 -27.07
C GLY A 25 -3.13 -85.46 -27.35
N GLY A 26 -1.89 -85.02 -27.07
CA GLY A 26 -0.69 -85.81 -27.38
C GLY A 26 0.63 -85.15 -27.00
N ASN A 27 0.90 -85.12 -25.71
CA ASN A 27 2.03 -84.50 -25.04
C ASN A 27 3.35 -85.30 -25.19
N LYS A 28 4.51 -84.60 -25.27
CA LYS A 28 5.81 -84.83 -24.57
C LYS A 28 7.04 -84.44 -25.40
N ASN A 29 7.65 -83.30 -25.04
CA ASN A 29 9.07 -83.14 -24.69
C ASN A 29 9.28 -81.82 -23.91
N SER A 30 9.93 -81.95 -22.75
CA SER A 30 10.31 -81.00 -21.66
C SER A 30 11.03 -79.69 -22.10
N PRO A 31 11.30 -78.66 -21.23
CA PRO A 31 11.18 -78.61 -19.75
C PRO A 31 10.60 -77.29 -19.11
N ILE A 32 10.29 -77.38 -17.80
CA ILE A 32 10.16 -76.37 -16.71
C ILE A 32 9.16 -75.19 -16.76
N SER A 33 8.07 -75.40 -16.01
CA SER A 33 7.24 -74.44 -15.28
C SER A 33 7.92 -74.03 -13.95
N PRO A 34 7.55 -72.93 -13.27
CA PRO A 34 7.28 -72.97 -11.85
C PRO A 34 5.87 -73.51 -11.64
N GLU A 35 5.74 -74.58 -10.87
CA GLU A 35 4.47 -75.05 -10.32
C GLU A 35 4.03 -74.08 -9.20
N LEU A 36 2.88 -73.44 -9.37
CA LEU A 36 2.11 -72.94 -8.23
C LEU A 36 1.22 -74.07 -7.73
N LYS A 37 1.59 -74.66 -6.58
CA LYS A 37 0.73 -75.56 -5.82
C LYS A 37 -0.53 -74.80 -5.40
N VAL A 38 -1.65 -75.13 -6.00
CA VAL A 38 -2.97 -74.73 -5.50
C VAL A 38 -3.35 -75.69 -4.37
N SER A 39 -3.43 -75.16 -3.14
CA SER A 39 -4.28 -75.75 -2.10
C SER A 39 -5.73 -75.29 -2.34
N PRO A 40 -6.73 -76.18 -2.22
CA PRO A 40 -8.11 -75.86 -2.56
C PRO A 40 -8.80 -75.22 -1.35
N ALA A 41 -9.34 -74.00 -1.52
CA ALA A 41 -10.44 -73.53 -0.71
C ALA A 41 -11.26 -72.46 -1.46
N ILE A 42 -12.33 -72.96 -2.09
CA ILE A 42 -13.68 -72.35 -2.17
C ILE A 42 -13.82 -71.05 -2.97
N GLU A 43 -14.49 -71.24 -4.10
CA GLU A 43 -15.17 -70.29 -4.96
C GLU A 43 -15.95 -69.19 -4.21
N LYS A 44 -15.86 -67.95 -4.72
CA LYS A 44 -17.04 -67.12 -5.01
C LYS A 44 -16.72 -66.16 -6.15
N HIS A 45 -17.60 -66.17 -7.15
CA HIS A 45 -17.60 -65.39 -8.38
C HIS A 45 -17.20 -63.91 -8.21
N ALA A 46 -16.25 -63.46 -9.03
CA ALA A 46 -16.27 -62.13 -9.62
C ALA A 46 -16.28 -62.33 -11.14
N GLU A 47 -17.28 -61.75 -11.80
CA GLU A 47 -17.38 -61.71 -13.26
C GLU A 47 -16.11 -61.11 -13.85
N SER A 48 -15.46 -61.86 -14.72
CA SER A 48 -14.36 -61.38 -15.55
C SER A 48 -14.92 -60.39 -16.59
N ASN A 49 -15.09 -59.13 -16.20
CA ASN A 49 -15.14 -58.02 -17.14
C ASN A 49 -13.76 -57.90 -17.81
N THR A 50 -13.57 -58.60 -18.92
CA THR A 50 -12.49 -58.29 -19.86
C THR A 50 -12.88 -56.98 -20.53
N ALA A 51 -12.37 -55.86 -20.00
CA ALA A 51 -12.56 -54.55 -20.60
C ALA A 51 -11.86 -54.52 -21.97
N ARG A 52 -12.61 -54.78 -23.04
CA ARG A 52 -12.19 -54.46 -24.41
C ARG A 52 -12.39 -52.97 -24.62
N PHE A 53 -11.31 -52.22 -24.83
CA PHE A 53 -11.37 -50.84 -25.32
C PHE A 53 -11.31 -50.84 -26.85
N LEU A 54 -12.23 -50.10 -27.47
CA LEU A 54 -12.30 -49.92 -28.92
C LEU A 54 -11.43 -48.71 -29.29
N LEU A 55 -10.23 -48.95 -29.82
CA LEU A 55 -9.27 -47.92 -30.27
C LEU A 55 -9.69 -47.22 -31.59
N GLY A 56 -10.99 -47.23 -31.90
CA GLY A 56 -11.56 -46.75 -33.16
C GLY A 56 -12.50 -47.76 -33.83
N LEU A 57 -13.61 -47.26 -34.37
CA LEU A 57 -14.55 -48.02 -35.21
C LEU A 57 -14.43 -47.51 -36.64
N TYR A 58 -14.31 -48.38 -37.64
CA TYR A 58 -14.08 -47.95 -39.03
C TYR A 58 -15.13 -48.52 -39.99
N GLN A 59 -15.66 -47.67 -40.88
CA GLN A 59 -16.37 -48.04 -42.09
C GLN A 59 -15.38 -48.13 -43.24
N CYS A 60 -15.05 -49.34 -43.69
CA CYS A 60 -14.26 -49.53 -44.90
C CYS A 60 -15.16 -49.45 -46.13
N ARG A 61 -14.90 -48.50 -47.03
CA ARG A 61 -15.50 -48.38 -48.37
C ARG A 61 -14.49 -48.85 -49.40
N VAL A 62 -14.87 -49.85 -50.20
CA VAL A 62 -14.07 -50.33 -51.32
C VAL A 62 -14.51 -49.57 -52.57
N ASN A 63 -13.59 -48.86 -53.22
CA ASN A 63 -13.82 -48.29 -54.54
C ASN A 63 -13.23 -49.22 -55.61
N PRO A 64 -14.06 -50.05 -56.29
CA PRO A 64 -13.58 -51.05 -57.25
C PRO A 64 -13.08 -50.45 -58.57
N GLU A 65 -13.31 -49.17 -58.85
CA GLU A 65 -12.80 -48.50 -60.06
C GLU A 65 -11.41 -47.91 -59.86
N LEU A 66 -11.05 -47.55 -58.61
CA LEU A 66 -9.75 -46.99 -58.24
C LEU A 66 -8.83 -48.02 -57.56
N GLU A 67 -9.31 -49.24 -57.32
CA GLU A 67 -8.61 -50.30 -56.57
C GLU A 67 -8.15 -49.86 -55.17
N THR A 68 -8.82 -48.88 -54.56
CA THR A 68 -8.50 -48.37 -53.22
C THR A 68 -9.52 -48.81 -52.18
N ILE A 69 -9.04 -49.02 -50.95
CA ILE A 69 -9.86 -49.22 -49.76
C ILE A 69 -9.71 -47.96 -48.91
N GLU A 70 -10.82 -47.26 -48.69
CA GLU A 70 -10.92 -46.07 -47.85
C GLU A 70 -11.52 -46.48 -46.51
N ALA A 71 -10.81 -46.26 -45.40
CA ALA A 71 -11.32 -46.50 -44.05
C ALA A 71 -11.79 -45.17 -43.45
N VAL A 72 -13.10 -45.04 -43.22
CA VAL A 72 -13.72 -43.84 -42.62
C VAL A 72 -14.06 -44.13 -41.16
N PRO A 73 -13.51 -43.41 -40.16
CA PRO A 73 -13.85 -43.64 -38.76
C PRO A 73 -15.34 -43.35 -38.49
N LEU A 74 -15.96 -44.19 -37.65
CA LEU A 74 -17.37 -44.13 -37.22
C LEU A 74 -17.50 -43.76 -35.74
N ARG A 75 -16.38 -43.75 -34.99
CA ARG A 75 -16.26 -43.27 -33.60
C ARG A 75 -14.79 -42.96 -33.35
N GLU A 76 -14.51 -41.74 -32.94
CA GLU A 76 -13.19 -41.26 -32.52
C GLU A 76 -13.02 -41.52 -31.02
N ALA A 77 -11.82 -41.91 -30.62
CA ALA A 77 -11.46 -42.12 -29.23
C ALA A 77 -10.12 -41.41 -29.07
N MET A 78 -10.13 -40.22 -28.48
CA MET A 78 -8.90 -39.49 -28.19
C MET A 78 -7.98 -40.35 -27.33
N LEU A 79 -6.72 -40.48 -27.72
CA LEU A 79 -5.76 -41.32 -27.02
C LEU A 79 -4.68 -40.46 -26.36
N HIS A 80 -4.80 -40.32 -25.03
CA HIS A 80 -3.68 -40.03 -24.14
C HIS A 80 -3.10 -41.35 -23.62
N LEU A 81 -1.80 -41.53 -23.79
CA LEU A 81 -1.12 -42.79 -23.49
C LEU A 81 0.08 -42.57 -22.58
N ASN A 82 0.23 -43.42 -21.55
CA ASN A 82 1.52 -43.59 -20.90
C ASN A 82 2.46 -44.35 -21.85
N ALA A 83 3.29 -43.61 -22.58
CA ALA A 83 4.16 -44.11 -23.65
C ALA A 83 5.42 -44.83 -23.15
N LEU A 84 5.64 -44.87 -21.82
CA LEU A 84 6.83 -45.45 -21.20
C LEU A 84 7.12 -46.89 -21.66
N ARG A 85 6.08 -47.72 -21.86
CA ARG A 85 6.22 -49.10 -22.36
C ARG A 85 6.80 -49.23 -23.76
N PHE A 86 6.73 -48.18 -24.58
CA PHE A 86 7.35 -48.17 -25.90
C PHE A 86 8.83 -47.77 -25.82
N LEU A 87 9.25 -47.14 -24.72
CA LEU A 87 10.57 -46.53 -24.55
C LEU A 87 11.50 -47.34 -23.65
N GLU A 88 10.94 -48.19 -22.78
CA GLU A 88 11.66 -49.08 -21.87
C GLU A 88 11.41 -50.56 -22.17
N PRO A 89 12.27 -51.48 -21.67
CA PRO A 89 12.16 -52.91 -21.95
C PRO A 89 10.76 -53.47 -21.64
N PRO A 90 10.26 -54.47 -22.41
CA PRO A 90 11.02 -55.39 -23.24
C PRO A 90 11.31 -55.08 -24.73
N PRO A 91 10.82 -54.00 -25.39
CA PRO A 91 11.36 -53.56 -26.69
C PRO A 91 12.57 -52.62 -26.51
N PRO A 92 13.34 -52.27 -27.57
CA PRO A 92 14.62 -51.57 -27.41
C PRO A 92 14.49 -50.29 -26.56
N VAL A 93 15.53 -50.01 -25.77
CA VAL A 93 15.60 -48.80 -24.95
C VAL A 93 15.69 -47.59 -25.86
N HIS A 94 14.70 -46.71 -25.77
CA HIS A 94 14.59 -45.49 -26.55
C HIS A 94 14.63 -44.22 -25.68
N MET A 95 14.89 -44.37 -24.37
CA MET A 95 15.17 -43.28 -23.45
C MET A 95 16.62 -43.34 -22.98
N PHE A 96 17.36 -42.25 -23.14
CA PHE A 96 18.78 -42.15 -22.78
C PHE A 96 19.00 -41.02 -21.78
N LEU A 97 19.89 -41.25 -20.83
CA LEU A 97 20.37 -40.25 -19.88
C LEU A 97 21.75 -39.79 -20.33
N ASN A 98 21.88 -38.51 -20.61
CA ASN A 98 23.11 -37.87 -21.05
C ASN A 98 23.51 -36.77 -20.05
N ASN A 99 24.78 -36.36 -20.06
CA ASN A 99 25.26 -35.16 -19.36
C ASN A 99 24.92 -35.09 -17.85
N PHE A 100 24.85 -36.24 -17.19
CA PHE A 100 24.46 -36.38 -15.78
C PHE A 100 25.46 -35.72 -14.84
N GLN A 101 24.97 -34.86 -13.95
CA GLN A 101 25.70 -34.25 -12.84
C GLN A 101 24.89 -34.39 -11.56
N PHE A 102 25.58 -34.59 -10.44
CA PHE A 102 24.99 -34.70 -9.11
C PHE A 102 25.90 -34.02 -8.09
N ASP A 103 25.37 -33.04 -7.38
CA ASP A 103 26.12 -32.25 -6.38
C ASP A 103 25.79 -32.61 -4.93
N GLY A 104 24.85 -33.56 -4.73
CA GLY A 104 24.38 -33.99 -3.41
C GLY A 104 22.91 -33.65 -3.17
N GLN A 105 22.42 -32.51 -3.68
CA GLN A 105 21.06 -32.01 -3.47
C GLN A 105 20.31 -31.84 -4.79
N THR A 106 21.01 -31.71 -5.90
CA THR A 106 20.44 -31.51 -7.23
C THR A 106 21.03 -32.48 -8.24
N ILE A 107 20.17 -33.04 -9.10
CA ILE A 107 20.54 -33.76 -10.31
C ILE A 107 20.29 -32.86 -11.51
N GLU A 108 21.33 -32.66 -12.32
CA GLU A 108 21.20 -32.13 -13.66
C GLU A 108 21.41 -33.24 -14.67
N VAL A 109 20.47 -33.42 -15.60
CA VAL A 109 20.56 -34.51 -16.59
C VAL A 109 19.85 -34.14 -17.89
N ASP A 110 20.46 -34.51 -19.00
CA ASP A 110 19.82 -34.41 -20.32
C ASP A 110 19.08 -35.73 -20.62
N ILE A 111 17.75 -35.65 -20.69
CA ILE A 111 16.90 -36.79 -21.05
C ILE A 111 16.68 -36.75 -22.56
N GLU A 112 17.07 -37.80 -23.25
CA GLU A 112 16.83 -37.99 -24.68
C GLU A 112 15.76 -39.05 -24.90
N LEU A 113 14.69 -38.67 -25.62
CA LEU A 113 13.68 -39.60 -26.12
C LEU A 113 13.89 -39.80 -27.61
N ARG A 114 13.96 -41.07 -28.05
CA ARG A 114 13.93 -41.46 -29.46
C ARG A 114 12.59 -42.06 -29.80
N HIS A 115 11.95 -41.58 -30.85
CA HIS A 115 10.65 -42.09 -31.22
C HIS A 115 10.77 -43.57 -31.68
N PRO A 116 9.97 -44.49 -31.13
CA PRO A 116 10.20 -45.94 -31.25
C PRO A 116 9.90 -46.53 -32.64
N PHE A 117 9.19 -45.78 -33.50
CA PHE A 117 8.72 -46.25 -34.81
C PHE A 117 9.37 -45.50 -35.99
N PRO A 118 10.66 -45.71 -36.31
CA PRO A 118 11.33 -44.97 -37.37
C PRO A 118 10.72 -45.23 -38.75
N GLY A 119 10.38 -44.14 -39.47
CA GLY A 119 9.80 -44.20 -40.81
C GLY A 119 8.30 -44.54 -40.86
N LEU A 120 7.63 -44.66 -39.71
CA LEU A 120 6.18 -44.91 -39.62
C LEU A 120 5.46 -43.64 -39.15
N ASN A 121 5.35 -42.65 -40.06
CA ASN A 121 4.79 -41.33 -39.76
C ASN A 121 3.37 -41.37 -39.19
N GLN A 122 2.59 -42.44 -39.41
CA GLN A 122 1.25 -42.61 -38.83
C GLN A 122 1.27 -42.78 -37.31
N PHE A 123 2.44 -43.05 -36.71
CA PHE A 123 2.61 -43.17 -35.27
C PHE A 123 3.28 -41.95 -34.63
N THR A 124 3.38 -40.82 -35.35
CA THR A 124 3.89 -39.56 -34.79
C THR A 124 3.11 -39.17 -33.55
N GLY A 125 3.79 -39.04 -32.41
CA GLY A 125 3.18 -38.53 -31.18
C GLY A 125 3.13 -37.00 -31.15
N PHE A 126 2.24 -36.46 -30.35
CA PHE A 126 2.10 -35.02 -30.10
C PHE A 126 2.09 -34.77 -28.59
N ASP A 127 2.44 -33.55 -28.19
CA ASP A 127 2.39 -33.09 -26.79
C ASP A 127 3.10 -34.02 -25.80
N VAL A 128 4.26 -34.53 -26.20
CA VAL A 128 4.99 -35.54 -25.44
C VAL A 128 5.64 -34.91 -24.22
N CYS A 129 5.30 -35.39 -23.02
CA CYS A 129 5.85 -34.88 -21.77
C CYS A 129 6.61 -35.95 -21.01
N GLY A 130 7.82 -35.63 -20.56
CA GLY A 130 8.55 -36.43 -19.58
C GLY A 130 8.34 -35.87 -18.18
N ILE A 131 7.70 -36.66 -17.32
CA ILE A 131 7.12 -36.22 -16.05
C ILE A 131 7.92 -36.81 -14.90
N VAL A 132 8.29 -36.00 -13.91
CA VAL A 132 8.91 -36.46 -12.66
C VAL A 132 7.81 -36.74 -11.65
N ILE A 133 7.70 -37.99 -11.20
CA ILE A 133 6.71 -38.43 -10.21
C ILE A 133 7.37 -38.45 -8.83
N SER A 134 6.84 -37.68 -7.90
CA SER A 134 7.36 -37.57 -6.54
C SER A 134 6.26 -37.52 -5.48
N SER A 135 6.65 -37.29 -4.23
CA SER A 135 5.73 -37.00 -3.15
C SER A 135 5.56 -35.49 -2.99
N GLY A 136 4.39 -35.07 -2.52
CA GLY A 136 4.07 -33.66 -2.34
C GLY A 136 3.63 -33.32 -0.92
N SER A 137 4.02 -32.12 -0.49
CA SER A 137 3.68 -31.54 0.81
C SER A 137 2.75 -30.33 0.73
N ILE A 138 2.60 -29.70 -0.44
CA ILE A 138 1.71 -28.55 -0.64
C ILE A 138 0.30 -29.05 -0.99
N ALA A 139 -0.69 -28.60 -0.23
CA ALA A 139 -2.11 -28.90 -0.40
C ALA A 139 -2.97 -27.68 0.00
N GLY A 140 -4.30 -27.81 -0.03
CA GLY A 140 -5.23 -26.74 0.37
C GLY A 140 -5.73 -25.87 -0.79
N PHE A 141 -5.53 -26.33 -2.02
CA PHE A 141 -6.17 -25.78 -3.21
C PHE A 141 -7.68 -25.97 -3.16
N SER A 142 -8.41 -25.20 -3.98
CA SER A 142 -9.85 -25.35 -4.11
C SER A 142 -10.28 -26.73 -4.63
N ASP A 143 -9.44 -27.38 -5.44
CA ASP A 143 -9.51 -28.83 -5.69
C ASP A 143 -8.69 -29.56 -4.61
N PRO A 144 -9.35 -30.22 -3.63
CA PRO A 144 -8.67 -30.87 -2.52
C PRO A 144 -7.86 -32.10 -2.93
N ASP A 145 -8.03 -32.61 -4.16
CA ASP A 145 -7.25 -33.72 -4.69
C ASP A 145 -5.87 -33.28 -5.20
N ILE A 146 -5.61 -31.97 -5.32
CA ILE A 146 -4.32 -31.44 -5.77
C ILE A 146 -3.32 -31.44 -4.61
N VAL A 147 -2.21 -32.14 -4.82
CA VAL A 147 -1.05 -32.21 -3.95
C VAL A 147 0.21 -32.06 -4.80
N ILE A 148 1.07 -31.10 -4.44
CA ILE A 148 2.26 -30.71 -5.22
C ILE A 148 3.52 -30.81 -4.33
N ALA A 149 4.66 -31.11 -4.93
CA ALA A 149 5.97 -31.04 -4.28
C ALA A 149 6.36 -29.59 -3.94
N GLY A 150 6.67 -29.34 -2.67
CA GLY A 150 7.11 -28.05 -2.16
C GLY A 150 8.63 -27.95 -1.96
N GLU A 151 9.06 -26.88 -1.29
CA GLU A 151 10.46 -26.77 -0.84
C GLU A 151 10.78 -27.88 0.17
N GLY A 152 11.93 -28.53 0.02
CA GLY A 152 12.31 -29.70 0.80
C GLY A 152 11.79 -31.05 0.25
N ASP A 153 10.88 -31.05 -0.72
CA ASP A 153 10.47 -32.27 -1.44
C ASP A 153 11.38 -32.54 -2.65
N THR A 154 11.29 -33.76 -3.20
CA THR A 154 11.85 -34.03 -4.53
C THR A 154 11.00 -33.38 -5.62
N ARG A 155 11.57 -32.45 -6.40
CA ARG A 155 10.83 -31.71 -7.43
C ARG A 155 11.67 -31.37 -8.66
N LEU A 156 10.99 -31.21 -9.80
CA LEU A 156 11.57 -30.68 -11.03
C LEU A 156 11.55 -29.14 -10.97
N VAL A 157 12.71 -28.53 -10.79
CA VAL A 157 12.85 -27.09 -10.56
C VAL A 157 12.65 -26.28 -11.83
N ASN A 158 13.08 -26.81 -12.98
CA ASN A 158 12.97 -26.16 -14.28
C ASN A 158 11.83 -26.73 -15.14
N ALA A 159 10.71 -27.10 -14.53
CA ALA A 159 9.57 -27.68 -15.24
C ALA A 159 9.00 -26.73 -16.32
N ASP A 160 8.63 -27.27 -17.48
CA ASP A 160 7.90 -26.52 -18.52
C ASP A 160 6.42 -26.31 -18.14
N GLY A 161 5.91 -27.14 -17.22
CA GLY A 161 4.56 -27.06 -16.66
C GLY A 161 4.33 -28.17 -15.63
N LEU A 162 3.13 -28.20 -15.05
CA LEU A 162 2.67 -29.30 -14.19
C LEU A 162 1.52 -30.06 -14.85
N THR A 163 1.40 -31.35 -14.54
CA THR A 163 0.34 -32.21 -15.06
C THR A 163 -0.12 -33.25 -14.03
N ARG A 164 -1.41 -33.58 -14.08
CA ARG A 164 -1.99 -34.65 -13.25
C ARG A 164 -1.65 -36.03 -13.80
N TRP A 165 -1.48 -36.13 -15.12
CA TRP A 165 -1.03 -37.35 -15.77
C TRP A 165 0.40 -37.69 -15.29
N TRP A 166 0.84 -38.92 -15.13
CA TRP A 166 0.09 -40.15 -14.89
C TRP A 166 0.34 -40.58 -13.44
N ASN A 167 0.03 -39.73 -12.46
CA ASN A 167 0.38 -40.02 -11.05
C ASN A 167 -0.31 -41.32 -10.54
N PRO A 168 0.33 -42.09 -9.63
CA PRO A 168 -0.20 -43.39 -9.16
C PRO A 168 -1.49 -43.28 -8.34
N ARG A 169 -1.82 -42.11 -7.79
CA ARG A 169 -3.02 -41.91 -6.96
C ARG A 169 -4.28 -41.79 -7.81
N GLU A 170 -4.18 -41.09 -8.93
CA GLU A 170 -5.30 -40.86 -9.86
C GLU A 170 -5.32 -41.88 -11.00
N PHE A 171 -4.15 -42.40 -11.37
CA PHE A 171 -3.97 -43.36 -12.45
C PHE A 171 -3.33 -44.65 -11.93
N PRO A 172 -3.95 -45.39 -11.01
CA PRO A 172 -3.35 -46.62 -10.47
C PRO A 172 -3.08 -47.64 -11.57
N TYR A 173 -2.05 -48.46 -11.37
CA TYR A 173 -1.64 -49.47 -12.35
C TYR A 173 -2.81 -50.36 -12.79
N ASN A 174 -3.07 -50.36 -14.10
CA ASN A 174 -4.12 -51.17 -14.71
C ASN A 174 -3.54 -52.42 -15.35
N GLN A 175 -3.78 -53.59 -14.74
CA GLN A 175 -3.27 -54.88 -15.24
C GLN A 175 -3.78 -55.24 -16.64
N SER A 176 -5.01 -54.87 -16.99
CA SER A 176 -5.63 -55.25 -18.27
C SER A 176 -5.25 -54.31 -19.41
N THR A 177 -4.99 -53.05 -19.09
CA THR A 177 -4.56 -52.03 -20.05
C THR A 177 -3.49 -51.13 -19.44
N PRO A 178 -2.23 -51.61 -19.31
CA PRO A 178 -1.16 -50.88 -18.62
C PRO A 178 -0.91 -49.46 -19.16
N ILE A 179 -1.09 -49.24 -20.46
CA ILE A 179 -0.85 -47.95 -21.12
C ILE A 179 -1.85 -46.84 -20.72
N PHE A 180 -2.96 -47.19 -20.06
CA PHE A 180 -3.97 -46.25 -19.54
C PHE A 180 -3.89 -46.13 -18.01
N GLY A 181 -2.70 -46.31 -17.45
CA GLY A 181 -2.42 -46.15 -16.03
C GLY A 181 -0.95 -45.87 -15.78
N TYR A 182 -0.62 -45.53 -14.54
CA TYR A 182 0.75 -45.39 -14.08
C TYR A 182 1.47 -46.73 -14.14
N ILE A 183 2.73 -46.68 -14.57
CA ILE A 183 3.66 -47.81 -14.60
C ILE A 183 4.97 -47.28 -14.04
N ASP A 184 5.59 -48.02 -13.12
CA ASP A 184 6.90 -47.69 -12.61
C ASP A 184 7.96 -47.70 -13.72
N GLY A 185 8.72 -46.60 -13.82
CA GLY A 185 9.92 -46.52 -14.63
C GLY A 185 11.02 -47.43 -14.12
N GLY A 186 11.72 -48.09 -15.05
CA GLY A 186 12.79 -49.04 -14.73
C GLY A 186 14.03 -48.43 -14.09
N LYS A 187 14.14 -47.09 -14.06
CA LYS A 187 15.24 -46.34 -13.45
C LYS A 187 14.84 -45.57 -12.18
N GLY A 188 13.55 -45.58 -11.81
CA GLY A 188 13.03 -44.88 -10.63
C GLY A 188 12.85 -45.80 -9.43
N THR A 189 12.39 -45.23 -8.31
CA THR A 189 11.95 -46.02 -7.15
C THR A 189 10.50 -46.46 -7.37
N PRO A 190 10.17 -47.76 -7.23
CA PRO A 190 8.78 -48.22 -7.39
C PRO A 190 7.80 -47.56 -6.42
N ASP A 191 6.58 -47.26 -6.87
CA ASP A 191 5.53 -46.67 -6.03
C ASP A 191 5.18 -47.55 -4.82
N GLU A 192 5.27 -48.88 -4.95
CA GLU A 192 5.06 -49.80 -3.83
C GLU A 192 6.04 -49.55 -2.66
N ILE A 193 7.21 -48.95 -2.93
CA ILE A 193 8.22 -48.58 -1.94
C ILE A 193 8.08 -47.12 -1.52
N ALA A 194 8.01 -46.21 -2.50
CA ALA A 194 8.06 -44.77 -2.27
C ALA A 194 6.72 -44.16 -1.81
N GLN A 195 5.59 -44.78 -2.18
CA GLN A 195 4.23 -44.32 -1.86
C GLN A 195 4.01 -42.86 -2.28
N TYR A 196 4.21 -42.55 -3.56
CA TYR A 196 4.17 -41.18 -4.09
C TYR A 196 2.83 -40.52 -3.83
N THR A 197 2.83 -39.34 -3.20
CA THR A 197 1.60 -38.62 -2.83
C THR A 197 1.27 -37.45 -3.76
N ALA A 198 2.20 -36.95 -4.58
CA ALA A 198 1.91 -35.81 -5.46
C ALA A 198 0.96 -36.24 -6.58
N THR A 199 -0.14 -35.51 -6.72
CA THR A 199 -1.12 -35.69 -7.80
C THR A 199 -0.89 -34.74 -8.95
N LEU A 200 -0.13 -33.66 -8.74
CA LEU A 200 0.25 -32.70 -9.78
C LEU A 200 1.78 -32.59 -9.82
N ASN A 201 2.36 -32.98 -10.96
CA ASN A 201 3.78 -33.30 -11.09
C ASN A 201 4.43 -32.50 -12.24
N GLY A 202 5.70 -32.12 -12.06
CA GLY A 202 6.44 -31.32 -13.06
C GLY A 202 6.88 -32.13 -14.26
N TYR A 203 6.83 -31.52 -15.44
CA TYR A 203 7.24 -32.14 -16.69
C TYR A 203 8.18 -31.26 -17.54
N LYS A 204 8.92 -31.89 -18.46
CA LYS A 204 9.51 -31.21 -19.64
C LYS A 204 8.83 -31.69 -20.92
N TYR A 205 8.64 -30.76 -21.84
CA TYR A 205 7.93 -30.96 -23.10
C TYR A 205 8.91 -31.35 -24.22
N PHE A 206 8.59 -32.38 -24.99
CA PHE A 206 9.44 -32.92 -26.06
C PHE A 206 8.76 -32.73 -27.42
N ALA A 207 9.33 -31.86 -28.26
CA ALA A 207 8.87 -31.65 -29.62
C ALA A 207 10.02 -31.36 -30.59
N ASP A 208 9.75 -31.60 -31.88
CA ASP A 208 10.73 -31.47 -32.94
C ASP A 208 11.19 -30.01 -33.12
N GLY A 209 12.45 -29.75 -32.78
CA GLY A 209 13.05 -28.41 -32.86
C GLY A 209 13.32 -27.77 -31.50
N LEU A 210 12.81 -28.34 -30.40
CA LEU A 210 13.23 -27.96 -29.06
C LEU A 210 14.56 -28.63 -28.70
N GLY A 211 15.55 -27.82 -28.33
CA GLY A 211 16.84 -28.29 -27.84
C GLY A 211 16.82 -28.58 -26.32
N PRO A 212 17.95 -29.04 -25.75
CA PRO A 212 18.05 -29.36 -24.33
C PRO A 212 17.67 -28.20 -23.41
N TYR A 213 18.11 -26.98 -23.76
CA TYR A 213 17.94 -25.76 -22.97
C TYR A 213 16.95 -24.76 -23.61
N SER A 214 16.19 -25.16 -24.63
CA SER A 214 15.16 -24.30 -25.22
C SER A 214 14.05 -24.06 -24.21
N GLU A 215 13.45 -22.88 -24.22
CA GLU A 215 12.21 -22.65 -23.47
C GLU A 215 11.04 -23.24 -24.25
N ILE A 216 9.94 -23.59 -23.56
CA ILE A 216 8.74 -24.08 -24.26
C ILE A 216 8.14 -23.01 -25.19
N THR A 217 8.40 -21.73 -24.91
CA THR A 217 8.06 -20.59 -25.78
C THR A 217 8.78 -20.60 -27.13
N ASP A 218 9.88 -21.35 -27.28
CA ASP A 218 10.62 -21.49 -28.55
C ASP A 218 9.99 -22.53 -29.50
N ILE A 219 8.87 -23.15 -29.12
CA ILE A 219 8.21 -24.16 -29.95
C ILE A 219 7.77 -23.55 -31.28
N ASP A 220 7.96 -24.31 -32.37
CA ASP A 220 7.44 -23.94 -33.68
C ASP A 220 5.94 -24.31 -33.76
N PRO A 221 5.02 -23.34 -33.71
CA PRO A 221 3.59 -23.64 -33.69
C PRO A 221 3.13 -24.35 -34.97
N ALA A 222 3.85 -24.16 -36.09
CA ALA A 222 3.55 -24.84 -37.35
C ALA A 222 3.77 -26.35 -37.29
N LYS A 223 4.48 -26.87 -36.28
CA LYS A 223 4.69 -28.30 -36.05
C LYS A 223 3.72 -28.91 -35.04
N ARG A 224 2.86 -28.12 -34.41
CA ARG A 224 1.86 -28.57 -33.43
C ARG A 224 2.43 -29.43 -32.30
N GLY A 225 3.67 -29.22 -31.89
CA GLY A 225 4.29 -30.04 -30.86
C GLY A 225 4.54 -31.50 -31.24
N ALA A 226 4.70 -31.80 -32.53
CA ALA A 226 4.96 -33.15 -33.02
C ALA A 226 6.31 -33.71 -32.53
N PHE A 227 6.31 -35.01 -32.25
CA PHE A 227 7.48 -35.85 -32.08
C PHE A 227 7.54 -36.86 -33.23
N SER A 228 8.22 -36.49 -34.32
CA SER A 228 8.16 -37.25 -35.58
C SER A 228 8.73 -38.66 -35.47
N ALA A 229 8.20 -39.55 -36.30
CA ALA A 229 8.62 -40.94 -36.41
C ALA A 229 10.14 -41.12 -36.61
N GLY A 230 10.82 -41.59 -35.57
CA GLY A 230 12.28 -41.81 -35.52
C GLY A 230 13.12 -40.60 -35.10
N ALA A 231 12.50 -39.47 -34.76
CA ALA A 231 13.18 -38.29 -34.23
C ALA A 231 13.82 -38.58 -32.86
N ALA A 232 14.79 -37.74 -32.48
CA ALA A 232 15.44 -37.78 -31.17
C ALA A 232 15.37 -36.38 -30.57
N ASN A 233 14.59 -36.23 -29.49
CA ASN A 233 14.37 -34.96 -28.80
C ASN A 233 15.00 -35.02 -27.42
N ILE A 234 15.69 -33.96 -27.02
CA ILE A 234 16.50 -33.90 -25.80
C ILE A 234 16.04 -32.71 -24.97
N ARG A 235 15.85 -32.92 -23.65
CA ARG A 235 15.49 -31.87 -22.69
C ARG A 235 16.36 -31.96 -21.45
N HIS A 236 16.76 -30.80 -20.92
CA HIS A 236 17.55 -30.68 -19.70
C HIS A 236 16.65 -30.63 -18.47
N TYR A 237 16.94 -31.46 -17.47
CA TYR A 237 16.20 -31.56 -16.21
C TYR A 237 17.09 -31.13 -15.06
N VAL A 238 16.53 -30.31 -14.16
CA VAL A 238 17.11 -29.93 -12.87
C VAL A 238 16.18 -30.45 -11.78
N ILE A 239 16.59 -31.53 -11.10
CA ILE A 239 15.77 -32.22 -10.08
C ILE A 239 16.40 -32.00 -8.71
N GLU A 240 15.65 -31.36 -7.81
CA GLU A 240 16.02 -31.20 -6.41
C GLU A 240 15.65 -32.45 -5.61
N LEU A 241 16.47 -32.83 -4.64
CA LEU A 241 16.42 -34.11 -3.93
C LEU A 241 16.48 -33.94 -2.40
N ASP A 242 15.94 -32.87 -1.86
CA ASP A 242 16.01 -32.56 -0.43
C ASP A 242 15.36 -33.65 0.46
N ALA A 243 14.32 -34.33 -0.05
CA ALA A 243 13.71 -35.49 0.58
C ALA A 243 14.50 -36.82 0.37
N GLY A 244 15.66 -36.76 -0.29
CA GLY A 244 16.47 -37.89 -0.72
C GLY A 244 16.23 -38.30 -2.18
N LEU A 245 16.97 -39.31 -2.65
CA LEU A 245 16.87 -39.83 -4.03
C LEU A 245 15.64 -40.73 -4.23
N VAL A 246 14.43 -40.20 -4.02
CA VAL A 246 13.17 -40.96 -4.10
C VAL A 246 12.22 -40.29 -5.09
N PHE A 247 12.26 -40.73 -6.34
CA PHE A 247 11.32 -40.32 -7.39
C PHE A 247 11.15 -41.43 -8.43
N ASN A 248 10.12 -41.30 -9.26
CA ASN A 248 9.91 -42.08 -10.48
C ASN A 248 9.53 -41.13 -11.62
N TYR A 249 9.11 -41.66 -12.77
CA TYR A 249 8.77 -40.85 -13.94
C TYR A 249 7.71 -41.53 -14.81
N ALA A 250 7.06 -40.72 -15.63
CA ALA A 250 6.12 -41.16 -16.66
C ALA A 250 6.38 -40.41 -17.95
N ILE A 251 5.99 -41.00 -19.09
CA ILE A 251 6.02 -40.32 -20.39
C ILE A 251 4.58 -40.25 -20.89
N ASP A 252 4.05 -39.05 -21.00
CA ASP A 252 2.75 -38.79 -21.61
C ASP A 252 2.91 -38.51 -23.11
N ALA A 253 1.94 -38.92 -23.91
CA ALA A 253 1.88 -38.64 -25.34
C ALA A 253 0.44 -38.66 -25.84
N CYS A 254 0.11 -37.65 -26.65
CA CYS A 254 -1.15 -37.56 -27.38
C CYS A 254 -0.99 -38.18 -28.77
N TRP A 255 -2.04 -38.83 -29.24
CA TRP A 255 -2.07 -39.42 -30.58
C TRP A 255 -3.50 -39.61 -31.07
N GLU A 256 -3.70 -39.42 -32.37
CA GLU A 256 -4.93 -39.83 -33.06
C GLU A 256 -4.59 -40.40 -34.44
N LEU A 257 -5.50 -41.16 -35.02
CA LEU A 257 -5.29 -41.68 -36.36
C LEU A 257 -5.19 -40.52 -37.40
N PRO A 258 -4.17 -40.51 -38.27
CA PRO A 258 -4.11 -39.52 -39.33
C PRO A 258 -5.25 -39.70 -40.34
N ILE A 259 -5.90 -38.58 -40.68
CA ILE A 259 -7.02 -38.49 -41.61
C ILE A 259 -6.58 -38.56 -43.09
N ILE A 260 -5.29 -38.36 -43.38
CA ILE A 260 -4.71 -38.44 -44.73
C ILE A 260 -3.59 -39.50 -44.77
N GLN A 261 -3.55 -40.29 -45.85
CA GLN A 261 -2.56 -41.35 -46.08
C GLN A 261 -1.87 -41.19 -47.45
N PRO A 262 -0.52 -41.19 -47.53
CA PRO A 262 0.44 -41.25 -46.42
C PRO A 262 0.44 -39.95 -45.59
N PRO A 263 0.78 -39.99 -44.29
CA PRO A 263 0.69 -38.82 -43.43
C PRO A 263 1.77 -37.77 -43.74
N VAL A 264 1.33 -36.53 -43.88
CA VAL A 264 2.11 -35.29 -43.86
C VAL A 264 1.97 -34.66 -42.48
N ILE A 265 3.09 -34.46 -41.78
CA ILE A 265 3.11 -33.97 -40.39
C ILE A 265 3.20 -32.43 -40.39
N PRO A 266 2.39 -31.71 -39.59
CA PRO A 266 1.32 -32.21 -38.72
C PRO A 266 -0.06 -32.29 -39.40
N ASP A 267 -0.24 -31.70 -40.59
CA ASP A 267 -1.55 -31.43 -41.22
C ASP A 267 -2.43 -32.66 -41.50
N SER A 268 -1.86 -33.86 -41.53
CA SER A 268 -2.63 -35.10 -41.70
C SER A 268 -3.24 -35.63 -40.41
N PHE A 269 -2.96 -35.01 -39.26
CA PHE A 269 -3.51 -35.38 -37.97
C PHE A 269 -4.63 -34.43 -37.57
N PRO A 270 -5.75 -34.93 -37.04
CA PRO A 270 -6.87 -34.09 -36.64
C PRO A 270 -6.51 -33.34 -35.34
N PRO A 271 -7.27 -32.31 -34.92
CA PRO A 271 -7.01 -31.54 -33.69
C PRO A 271 -6.81 -32.41 -32.44
N GLU A 272 -7.57 -33.50 -32.35
CA GLU A 272 -7.59 -34.50 -31.27
C GLU A 272 -6.30 -35.28 -31.09
N ALA A 273 -5.39 -35.20 -32.06
CA ALA A 273 -4.06 -35.75 -31.90
C ALA A 273 -3.24 -34.97 -30.87
N ASN A 274 -3.63 -33.73 -30.56
CA ASN A 274 -3.03 -32.90 -29.53
C ASN A 274 -3.81 -33.00 -28.20
N ARG A 275 -3.19 -32.52 -27.12
CA ARG A 275 -3.88 -32.32 -25.83
C ARG A 275 -5.02 -31.31 -25.95
N GLU A 276 -6.01 -31.48 -25.07
CA GLU A 276 -7.16 -30.56 -24.96
C GLU A 276 -6.80 -29.28 -24.22
N GLU A 277 -5.98 -29.39 -23.16
CA GLU A 277 -5.57 -28.23 -22.37
C GLU A 277 -4.49 -27.39 -23.06
N PRO A 278 -4.38 -26.08 -22.74
CA PRO A 278 -3.31 -25.23 -23.25
C PRO A 278 -1.92 -25.86 -23.06
N TYR A 279 -1.11 -25.87 -24.10
CA TYR A 279 0.25 -26.43 -24.01
C TYR A 279 1.21 -25.49 -23.28
N LEU A 280 0.86 -24.20 -23.17
CA LEU A 280 1.64 -23.19 -22.47
C LEU A 280 0.71 -22.13 -21.85
N ILE A 281 0.96 -21.78 -20.59
CA ILE A 281 0.31 -20.67 -19.88
C ILE A 281 1.40 -19.69 -19.47
N VAL A 282 1.24 -18.42 -19.85
CA VAL A 282 2.18 -17.34 -19.48
C VAL A 282 1.40 -16.25 -18.74
N PRO A 283 1.53 -16.17 -17.40
CA PRO A 283 0.99 -15.05 -16.65
C PRO A 283 1.88 -13.81 -16.77
N GLU A 284 1.29 -12.65 -16.95
CA GLU A 284 1.92 -11.33 -16.89
C GLU A 284 1.26 -10.51 -15.78
N VAL A 285 2.07 -9.94 -14.89
CA VAL A 285 1.57 -9.04 -13.84
C VAL A 285 1.40 -7.65 -14.43
N VAL A 286 0.14 -7.19 -14.55
CA VAL A 286 -0.22 -5.87 -15.07
C VAL A 286 -0.24 -4.83 -13.96
N VAL A 287 -0.77 -5.21 -12.79
CA VAL A 287 -0.82 -4.38 -11.59
C VAL A 287 -0.40 -5.23 -10.40
N ASN A 288 0.46 -4.67 -9.54
CA ASN A 288 0.74 -5.20 -8.22
C ASN A 288 0.77 -4.04 -7.23
N THR A 289 -0.19 -4.01 -6.30
CA THR A 289 -0.25 -3.04 -5.20
C THR A 289 -0.17 -3.72 -3.84
N LEU A 290 0.28 -4.98 -3.78
CA LEU A 290 0.41 -5.71 -2.52
C LEU A 290 1.33 -4.97 -1.55
N TRP A 291 0.84 -4.78 -0.33
CA TRP A 291 1.56 -4.09 0.73
C TRP A 291 1.36 -4.76 2.08
N TYR A 292 2.38 -4.60 2.93
CA TYR A 292 2.32 -4.97 4.35
C TYR A 292 3.00 -3.92 5.20
N SER A 293 2.34 -3.50 6.29
CA SER A 293 2.90 -2.59 7.27
C SER A 293 3.41 -3.38 8.48
N VAL A 294 4.73 -3.35 8.69
CA VAL A 294 5.37 -3.99 9.84
C VAL A 294 4.94 -3.30 11.16
N SER A 295 4.57 -2.01 11.12
CA SER A 295 4.20 -1.23 12.29
C SER A 295 2.76 -1.47 12.75
N SER A 296 1.78 -1.49 11.84
CA SER A 296 0.38 -1.75 12.19
C SER A 296 0.02 -3.24 12.19
N GLY A 297 0.81 -4.08 11.52
CA GLY A 297 0.49 -5.48 11.26
C GLY A 297 -0.66 -5.65 10.24
N GLU A 298 -1.04 -4.59 9.54
CA GLU A 298 -2.04 -4.62 8.47
C GLU A 298 -1.38 -4.85 7.11
N GLY A 299 -2.13 -5.45 6.20
CA GLY A 299 -1.71 -5.68 4.82
C GLY A 299 -2.90 -5.69 3.88
N GLY A 300 -2.64 -5.44 2.59
CA GLY A 300 -3.68 -5.29 1.59
C GLY A 300 -3.13 -5.13 0.17
N GLY A 301 -3.95 -4.56 -0.71
CA GLY A 301 -3.63 -4.35 -2.11
C GLY A 301 -4.42 -5.24 -3.07
N GLU A 302 -3.99 -5.28 -4.32
CA GLU A 302 -4.56 -6.10 -5.38
C GLU A 302 -3.48 -6.52 -6.37
N VAL A 303 -3.75 -7.59 -7.10
CA VAL A 303 -2.92 -8.04 -8.22
C VAL A 303 -3.82 -8.24 -9.43
N VAL A 304 -3.46 -7.61 -10.55
CA VAL A 304 -4.12 -7.84 -11.85
C VAL A 304 -3.16 -8.61 -12.74
N LEU A 305 -3.63 -9.73 -13.26
CA LEU A 305 -2.88 -10.59 -14.17
C LEU A 305 -3.53 -10.61 -15.55
N ASP A 306 -2.71 -10.51 -16.58
CA ASP A 306 -3.07 -10.93 -17.93
C ASP A 306 -2.46 -12.32 -18.16
N VAL A 307 -3.29 -13.33 -18.34
CA VAL A 307 -2.86 -14.71 -18.53
C VAL A 307 -3.00 -15.09 -20.00
N HIS A 308 -1.88 -15.37 -20.66
CA HIS A 308 -1.85 -15.84 -22.04
C HIS A 308 -1.92 -17.36 -22.08
N CYS A 309 -3.02 -17.91 -22.60
CA CYS A 309 -3.21 -19.34 -22.80
C CYS A 309 -2.92 -19.70 -24.25
N TYR A 310 -1.79 -20.36 -24.49
CA TYR A 310 -1.41 -20.90 -25.78
C TYR A 310 -2.03 -22.28 -25.94
N ASP A 311 -2.98 -22.35 -26.86
CA ASP A 311 -3.72 -23.56 -27.18
C ASP A 311 -3.53 -23.86 -28.66
N TRP A 312 -3.46 -25.15 -29.00
CA TRP A 312 -3.44 -25.55 -30.40
C TRP A 312 -4.75 -25.20 -31.09
N PHE A 313 -5.86 -25.27 -30.34
CA PHE A 313 -7.20 -25.08 -30.86
C PHE A 313 -8.05 -24.32 -29.84
N ASP A 314 -8.91 -23.41 -30.31
CA ASP A 314 -9.89 -22.76 -29.44
C ASP A 314 -9.30 -22.07 -28.20
N ALA A 315 -8.16 -21.39 -28.36
CA ALA A 315 -7.50 -20.67 -27.28
C ALA A 315 -8.43 -19.69 -26.54
N ASP A 316 -9.46 -19.18 -27.24
CA ASP A 316 -10.51 -18.27 -26.75
C ASP A 316 -11.63 -18.94 -25.92
N LYS A 317 -11.61 -20.26 -25.78
CA LYS A 317 -12.60 -21.03 -25.00
C LYS A 317 -12.07 -21.61 -23.70
N ASN A 318 -10.90 -21.18 -23.26
CA ASN A 318 -10.34 -21.58 -21.98
C ASN A 318 -11.05 -20.91 -20.80
N THR A 319 -11.07 -21.61 -19.67
CA THR A 319 -11.40 -21.10 -18.35
C THR A 319 -10.12 -21.05 -17.52
N VAL A 320 -9.64 -19.84 -17.25
CA VAL A 320 -8.43 -19.60 -16.47
C VAL A 320 -8.79 -19.42 -15.00
N ARG A 321 -8.01 -20.03 -14.12
CA ARG A 321 -8.12 -19.91 -12.68
C ARG A 321 -6.78 -19.53 -12.07
N VAL A 322 -6.82 -18.63 -11.09
CA VAL A 322 -5.66 -18.28 -10.27
C VAL A 322 -5.99 -18.49 -8.80
N GLU A 323 -5.08 -19.13 -8.08
CA GLU A 323 -5.23 -19.47 -6.67
C GLU A 323 -3.95 -19.18 -5.88
N SER A 324 -4.12 -18.75 -4.63
CA SER A 324 -3.05 -18.65 -3.64
C SER A 324 -3.58 -19.10 -2.28
N PRO A 325 -3.39 -20.38 -1.91
CA PRO A 325 -3.98 -20.93 -0.69
C PRO A 325 -3.64 -20.09 0.55
N GLY A 326 -4.67 -19.53 1.20
CA GLY A 326 -4.54 -18.74 2.41
C GLY A 326 -4.27 -17.24 2.21
N VAL A 327 -4.03 -16.77 0.98
CA VAL A 327 -3.82 -15.35 0.68
C VAL A 327 -4.98 -14.78 -0.15
N PHE A 328 -5.35 -15.43 -1.24
CA PHE A 328 -6.44 -15.00 -2.12
C PHE A 328 -7.50 -16.08 -2.26
N ASP A 329 -8.76 -15.65 -2.42
CA ASP A 329 -9.82 -16.54 -2.86
C ASP A 329 -9.61 -16.95 -4.35
N PRO A 330 -9.90 -18.21 -4.73
CA PRO A 330 -9.81 -18.67 -6.11
C PRO A 330 -10.62 -17.77 -7.06
N THR A 331 -9.95 -17.22 -8.07
CA THR A 331 -10.59 -16.32 -9.05
C THR A 331 -10.52 -16.95 -10.44
N ILE A 332 -11.61 -16.80 -11.21
CA ILE A 332 -11.79 -17.44 -12.52
C ILE A 332 -12.13 -16.38 -13.58
N SER A 333 -11.61 -16.56 -14.79
CA SER A 333 -11.97 -15.82 -15.99
C SER A 333 -12.18 -16.78 -17.16
N ASP A 334 -13.34 -16.71 -17.79
CA ASP A 334 -13.75 -17.50 -18.95
C ASP A 334 -13.99 -16.61 -20.20
N ILE A 335 -13.69 -15.31 -20.10
CA ILE A 335 -13.87 -14.33 -21.17
C ILE A 335 -12.50 -13.77 -21.57
N PRO A 336 -12.01 -14.05 -22.78
CA PRO A 336 -10.76 -13.47 -23.25
C PRO A 336 -10.93 -11.97 -23.55
N ILE A 337 -9.94 -11.17 -23.15
CA ILE A 337 -9.88 -9.72 -23.39
C ILE A 337 -9.07 -9.35 -24.65
N GLY A 338 -8.36 -10.32 -25.22
CA GLY A 338 -7.49 -10.13 -26.37
C GLY A 338 -6.75 -11.41 -26.74
N GLY A 339 -5.66 -11.28 -27.49
CA GLY A 339 -4.83 -12.41 -27.89
C GLY A 339 -4.23 -12.25 -29.28
N THR A 340 -3.72 -13.36 -29.80
CA THR A 340 -3.19 -13.51 -31.15
C THR A 340 -3.84 -14.72 -31.83
N GLU A 341 -3.30 -15.15 -32.97
CA GLU A 341 -3.69 -16.43 -33.57
C GLU A 341 -3.18 -17.67 -32.80
N LEU A 342 -2.25 -17.49 -31.86
CA LEU A 342 -1.62 -18.59 -31.11
C LEU A 342 -2.10 -18.71 -29.65
N TYR A 343 -2.67 -17.64 -29.11
CA TYR A 343 -3.10 -17.60 -27.70
C TYR A 343 -4.23 -16.60 -27.50
N SER A 344 -5.00 -16.79 -26.44
CA SER A 344 -5.95 -15.79 -25.94
C SER A 344 -5.51 -15.28 -24.57
N THR A 345 -5.79 -14.00 -24.30
CA THR A 345 -5.48 -13.35 -23.03
C THR A 345 -6.70 -13.30 -22.14
N TYR A 346 -6.57 -13.76 -20.91
CA TYR A 346 -7.61 -13.71 -19.87
C TYR A 346 -7.14 -12.82 -18.73
N GLN A 347 -7.91 -11.79 -18.40
CA GLN A 347 -7.62 -10.94 -17.25
C GLN A 347 -8.20 -11.53 -15.97
N ILE A 348 -7.43 -11.50 -14.89
CA ILE A 348 -7.82 -11.96 -13.57
C ILE A 348 -7.49 -10.88 -12.55
N ASP A 349 -8.51 -10.41 -11.83
CA ASP A 349 -8.37 -9.42 -10.76
C ASP A 349 -8.41 -10.12 -9.39
N LEU A 350 -7.26 -10.20 -8.73
CA LEU A 350 -7.12 -10.74 -7.38
C LEU A 350 -7.25 -9.60 -6.37
N ILE A 351 -8.38 -9.56 -5.66
CA ILE A 351 -8.72 -8.50 -4.69
C ILE A 351 -8.86 -9.05 -3.27
N ASN A 352 -8.83 -8.17 -2.28
CA ASN A 352 -9.00 -8.47 -0.85
C ASN A 352 -8.02 -9.54 -0.29
N PRO A 353 -6.70 -9.39 -0.53
CA PRO A 353 -5.72 -10.36 -0.05
C PRO A 353 -5.64 -10.41 1.48
N GLN A 354 -5.28 -11.57 2.00
CA GLN A 354 -4.92 -11.77 3.40
C GLN A 354 -3.39 -11.67 3.58
N ILE A 355 -2.83 -10.46 3.44
CA ILE A 355 -1.39 -10.22 3.61
C ILE A 355 -1.05 -10.04 5.10
N ASN A 356 -0.09 -10.82 5.59
CA ASN A 356 0.31 -10.84 7.00
C ASN A 356 1.84 -10.82 7.24
N SER A 357 2.64 -10.71 6.17
CA SER A 357 4.10 -10.58 6.23
C SER A 357 4.62 -9.91 4.95
N LEU A 358 5.93 -9.66 4.92
CA LEU A 358 6.67 -9.21 3.73
C LEU A 358 7.07 -10.36 2.80
N ASP A 359 6.69 -11.59 3.12
CA ASP A 359 7.06 -12.73 2.29
C ASP A 359 6.34 -12.63 0.93
N PRO A 360 7.04 -12.87 -0.19
CA PRO A 360 6.42 -12.86 -1.50
C PRO A 360 5.24 -13.85 -1.59
N VAL A 361 4.16 -13.43 -2.27
CA VAL A 361 2.97 -14.25 -2.45
C VAL A 361 3.17 -15.20 -3.62
N ILE A 362 2.94 -16.50 -3.40
CA ILE A 362 3.01 -17.52 -4.45
C ILE A 362 1.64 -17.66 -5.13
N LEU A 363 1.60 -17.47 -6.45
CA LEU A 363 0.40 -17.63 -7.27
C LEU A 363 0.48 -18.88 -8.15
N TRP A 364 -0.62 -19.63 -8.21
CA TRP A 364 -0.79 -20.82 -9.04
C TRP A 364 -1.83 -20.53 -10.11
N VAL A 365 -1.51 -20.83 -11.37
CA VAL A 365 -2.43 -20.61 -12.50
C VAL A 365 -2.75 -21.94 -13.16
N SER A 366 -4.03 -22.17 -13.43
CA SER A 366 -4.49 -23.28 -14.23
C SER A 366 -5.44 -22.82 -15.33
N ALA A 367 -5.49 -23.55 -16.44
CA ALA A 367 -6.42 -23.30 -17.52
C ALA A 367 -7.08 -24.61 -17.97
N GLU A 368 -8.41 -24.59 -18.07
CA GLU A 368 -9.25 -25.69 -18.54
C GLU A 368 -9.82 -25.33 -19.91
N SER A 369 -9.78 -26.25 -20.87
CA SER A 369 -10.46 -26.05 -22.16
C SER A 369 -11.98 -26.27 -22.01
N GLY A 370 -12.77 -25.44 -22.71
CA GLY A 370 -14.23 -25.36 -22.60
C GLY A 370 -15.04 -26.56 -23.14
N ASP A 371 -16.34 -26.54 -22.78
CA ASP A 371 -17.28 -27.66 -22.53
C ASP A 371 -17.63 -28.73 -23.60
N ASP A 372 -16.94 -28.87 -24.74
CA ASP A 372 -17.35 -29.88 -25.75
C ASP A 372 -16.36 -31.05 -25.97
N TYR A 373 -15.23 -31.07 -25.26
CA TYR A 373 -14.17 -32.07 -25.47
C TYR A 373 -13.77 -32.94 -24.26
N GLN A 374 -14.29 -32.70 -23.06
CA GLN A 374 -13.78 -33.40 -21.85
C GLN A 374 -14.29 -34.85 -21.72
N GLY A 375 -13.53 -35.81 -22.26
CA GLY A 375 -13.98 -37.19 -22.45
C GLY A 375 -13.30 -38.30 -21.64
N LEU A 376 -12.26 -38.04 -20.84
CA LEU A 376 -11.47 -39.14 -20.22
C LEU A 376 -11.49 -39.21 -18.69
N LEU A 377 -11.95 -38.18 -17.99
CA LEU A 377 -12.18 -38.22 -16.54
C LEU A 377 -13.64 -37.91 -16.22
N PRO A 378 -14.51 -38.92 -15.97
CA PRO A 378 -15.85 -38.65 -15.48
C PRO A 378 -15.78 -37.90 -14.13
N GLY A 379 -16.03 -36.60 -14.17
CA GLY A 379 -16.09 -35.75 -12.97
C GLY A 379 -14.76 -35.15 -12.49
N LYS A 380 -13.67 -35.19 -13.27
CA LYS A 380 -12.47 -34.38 -12.98
C LYS A 380 -12.08 -33.51 -14.16
N ARG A 381 -11.76 -32.25 -13.89
CA ARG A 381 -11.34 -31.25 -14.88
C ARG A 381 -9.90 -31.57 -15.35
N THR A 382 -9.69 -31.71 -16.66
CA THR A 382 -8.36 -31.70 -17.28
C THR A 382 -7.92 -30.25 -17.43
N ALA A 383 -6.78 -29.91 -16.85
CA ALA A 383 -6.28 -28.54 -16.85
C ALA A 383 -4.76 -28.54 -17.07
N ALA A 384 -4.28 -27.53 -17.77
CA ALA A 384 -2.87 -27.17 -17.78
C ALA A 384 -2.56 -26.35 -16.52
N TYR A 385 -1.39 -26.55 -15.94
CA TYR A 385 -0.98 -25.91 -14.70
C TYR A 385 0.43 -25.34 -14.83
N ILE A 386 0.67 -24.17 -14.25
CA ILE A 386 2.03 -23.65 -14.05
C ILE A 386 2.53 -23.99 -12.64
N PRO A 387 3.85 -24.20 -12.47
CA PRO A 387 4.45 -24.59 -11.19
C PRO A 387 4.48 -23.53 -10.09
N SER A 388 3.96 -22.33 -10.36
CA SER A 388 3.92 -21.12 -9.52
C SER A 388 4.94 -20.04 -9.88
N PHE A 389 4.57 -18.79 -9.58
CA PHE A 389 5.46 -17.63 -9.61
C PHE A 389 5.16 -16.74 -8.40
N THR A 390 6.11 -15.88 -8.04
CA THR A 390 5.99 -14.99 -6.89
C THR A 390 5.60 -13.58 -7.31
N VAL A 391 4.78 -12.94 -6.48
CA VAL A 391 4.48 -11.52 -6.54
C VAL A 391 5.02 -10.88 -5.27
N GLU A 392 5.85 -9.86 -5.42
CA GLU A 392 6.49 -9.17 -4.31
C GLU A 392 5.45 -8.40 -3.49
N VAL A 393 5.57 -8.49 -2.16
CA VAL A 393 4.83 -7.63 -1.23
C VAL A 393 5.73 -6.45 -0.92
N THR A 394 5.25 -5.24 -1.21
CA THR A 394 6.01 -4.05 -0.88
C THR A 394 5.89 -3.80 0.61
N GLU A 395 7.03 -3.65 1.30
CA GLU A 395 6.98 -3.09 2.64
C GLU A 395 6.38 -1.70 2.52
N LEU A 396 5.22 -1.50 3.15
CA LEU A 396 4.76 -0.16 3.45
C LEU A 396 5.68 0.35 4.57
N GLN A 397 6.91 0.69 4.17
CA GLN A 397 7.78 1.50 4.98
C GLN A 397 6.99 2.79 5.16
N GLY A 398 6.69 3.13 6.40
CA GLY A 398 6.56 4.54 6.73
C GLY A 398 7.76 5.20 6.09
N GLY A 399 7.51 5.98 5.04
CA GLY A 399 8.48 6.80 4.34
C GLY A 399 7.85 8.18 4.20
N GLY A 400 7.17 8.58 5.27
CA GLY A 400 6.47 9.84 5.40
C GLY A 400 7.10 10.62 6.52
N ILE A 401 7.14 11.93 6.34
CA ILE A 401 7.35 12.84 7.45
C ILE A 401 6.05 12.79 8.26
N HIS A 402 6.10 12.24 9.47
CA HIS A 402 4.94 12.14 10.36
C HIS A 402 5.19 12.91 11.65
N LEU A 403 4.11 13.34 12.31
CA LEU A 403 4.18 14.16 13.50
C LEU A 403 4.19 13.29 14.76
N GLU A 404 5.30 13.30 15.50
CA GLU A 404 5.37 12.77 16.86
C GLU A 404 4.98 13.84 17.88
N TRP A 405 4.33 13.39 18.95
CA TRP A 405 3.85 14.25 20.03
C TRP A 405 4.61 13.95 21.31
N GLY A 406 5.15 15.00 21.92
CA GLY A 406 5.66 14.95 23.28
C GLY A 406 4.54 14.86 24.30
N ASP A 407 4.92 14.49 25.52
CA ASP A 407 4.03 14.54 26.68
C ASP A 407 3.66 16.00 26.98
N GLU A 408 2.39 16.24 27.31
CA GLU A 408 1.97 17.51 27.89
C GLU A 408 2.66 17.69 29.25
N THR A 409 3.40 18.78 29.39
CA THR A 409 4.20 19.04 30.60
C THR A 409 3.89 20.42 31.15
N PHE A 410 3.71 20.53 32.46
CA PHE A 410 3.54 21.82 33.13
C PHE A 410 4.89 22.45 33.47
N ILE A 411 4.94 23.78 33.51
CA ILE A 411 6.12 24.51 33.96
C ILE A 411 6.11 24.60 35.49
N ASP A 412 7.08 23.97 36.17
CA ASP A 412 7.15 24.02 37.63
C ASP A 412 7.52 25.42 38.15
N HIS A 413 6.70 25.96 39.06
CA HIS A 413 6.92 27.24 39.72
C HIS A 413 6.45 27.24 41.19
N ASP A 414 7.01 28.15 41.97
CA ASP A 414 6.92 28.20 43.44
C ASP A 414 5.62 28.81 43.99
N LEU A 415 4.71 29.30 43.13
CA LEU A 415 3.56 30.13 43.54
C LEU A 415 2.27 29.78 42.81
N ARG A 416 1.51 28.82 43.34
CA ARG A 416 0.17 28.43 42.84
C ARG A 416 -0.93 29.16 43.62
N ILE A 417 -1.49 30.22 43.05
CA ILE A 417 -2.54 31.04 43.69
C ILE A 417 -3.68 31.39 42.72
N ILE A 418 -4.83 31.76 43.29
CA ILE A 418 -6.19 31.65 42.73
C ILE A 418 -6.54 32.64 41.58
N TYR A 419 -5.63 33.51 41.12
CA TYR A 419 -5.93 34.48 40.05
C TYR A 419 -4.80 34.50 39.02
N ASN A 420 -4.81 33.46 38.21
CA ASN A 420 -3.82 33.19 37.19
C ASN A 420 -4.40 33.65 35.84
N ASP A 421 -4.09 34.89 35.49
CA ASP A 421 -4.14 35.35 34.11
C ASP A 421 -2.75 35.10 33.54
N ILE A 422 -2.58 33.93 32.93
CA ILE A 422 -1.29 33.45 32.47
C ILE A 422 -1.31 33.39 30.94
N ASP A 423 -0.78 34.44 30.32
CA ASP A 423 -0.46 34.45 28.89
C ASP A 423 1.00 34.00 28.70
N PRO A 424 1.30 32.70 28.59
CA PRO A 424 2.62 32.27 28.17
C PRO A 424 2.89 32.79 26.76
N ALA A 425 4.07 33.34 26.56
CA ALA A 425 4.60 33.70 25.26
C ALA A 425 5.86 32.87 25.00
N LEU A 426 5.92 32.29 23.81
CA LEU A 426 7.04 31.52 23.30
C LEU A 426 7.92 32.42 22.44
N ILE A 427 9.22 32.32 22.66
CA ILE A 427 10.15 33.14 21.90
C ILE A 427 11.52 32.49 21.77
N ARG A 428 12.18 32.68 20.62
CA ARG A 428 13.53 32.19 20.35
C ARG A 428 14.55 33.33 20.47
N THR A 429 15.47 33.21 21.43
CA THR A 429 16.52 34.18 21.73
C THR A 429 17.49 34.37 20.57
N GLY A 430 18.25 35.47 20.58
CA GLY A 430 19.21 35.78 19.50
C GLY A 430 20.36 34.76 19.36
N ASP A 431 20.61 33.95 20.39
CA ASP A 431 21.53 32.81 20.40
C ASP A 431 20.84 31.47 20.07
N GLY A 432 19.55 31.49 19.69
CA GLY A 432 18.81 30.35 19.20
C GLY A 432 18.16 29.48 20.28
N GLN A 433 18.18 29.92 21.54
CA GLN A 433 17.55 29.21 22.65
C GLN A 433 16.05 29.50 22.70
N MET A 434 15.22 28.50 23.00
CA MET A 434 13.78 28.73 23.18
C MET A 434 13.44 29.04 24.63
N LEU A 435 12.55 29.99 24.81
CA LEU A 435 12.13 30.50 26.10
C LEU A 435 10.60 30.57 26.14
N LEU A 436 10.05 30.14 27.27
CA LEU A 436 8.65 30.28 27.61
C LEU A 436 8.56 31.26 28.77
N SER A 437 7.87 32.37 28.56
CA SER A 437 7.70 33.44 29.55
C SER A 437 6.25 33.63 29.89
N PHE A 438 5.93 33.91 31.15
CA PHE A 438 4.55 34.00 31.63
C PHE A 438 4.45 34.82 32.93
N PHE A 439 3.23 35.01 33.44
CA PHE A 439 2.98 35.83 34.63
C PHE A 439 2.05 35.16 35.63
N TYR A 440 2.12 35.62 36.88
CA TYR A 440 1.03 35.42 37.82
C TYR A 440 0.70 36.72 38.54
N TRP A 441 -0.58 36.88 38.87
CA TRP A 441 -1.09 38.01 39.62
C TRP A 441 -1.44 37.57 41.05
N ARG A 442 -0.82 38.23 42.02
CA ARG A 442 -1.11 38.01 43.44
C ARG A 442 -1.85 39.19 44.04
N GLN A 443 -3.04 38.95 44.56
CA GLN A 443 -3.69 39.92 45.41
C GLN A 443 -3.08 39.90 46.83
N ASP A 444 -2.58 41.03 47.32
CA ASP A 444 -2.03 41.18 48.68
C ASP A 444 -2.79 42.27 49.43
N GLY A 445 -4.09 42.01 49.63
CA GLY A 445 -5.06 42.92 50.24
C GLY A 445 -6.19 43.33 49.28
N PRO A 446 -7.26 43.99 49.77
CA PRO A 446 -8.51 44.17 49.03
C PRO A 446 -8.41 45.02 47.75
N THR A 447 -7.30 45.74 47.56
CA THR A 447 -7.09 46.62 46.38
C THR A 447 -5.71 46.47 45.75
N VAL A 448 -4.76 45.80 46.42
CA VAL A 448 -3.37 45.71 45.97
C VAL A 448 -3.15 44.38 45.26
N TRP A 449 -2.61 44.47 44.05
CA TRP A 449 -2.22 43.33 43.24
C TRP A 449 -0.74 43.44 42.92
N TYR A 450 -0.06 42.31 42.76
CA TYR A 450 1.33 42.23 42.34
C TYR A 450 1.41 41.33 41.12
N ASN A 451 1.99 41.83 40.04
CA ASN A 451 2.41 40.99 38.93
C ASN A 451 3.78 40.41 39.25
N TYR A 452 3.97 39.16 38.86
CA TYR A 452 5.25 38.51 38.95
C TYR A 452 5.56 37.77 37.65
N PRO A 453 6.57 38.22 36.90
CA PRO A 453 7.04 37.51 35.72
C PRO A 453 7.76 36.22 36.12
N ARG A 454 7.60 35.22 35.26
CA ARG A 454 8.29 33.94 35.26
C ARG A 454 8.79 33.65 33.86
N TYR A 455 9.86 32.87 33.80
CA TYR A 455 10.34 32.33 32.55
C TYR A 455 10.99 30.98 32.79
N ALA A 456 10.92 30.12 31.80
CA ALA A 456 11.64 28.88 31.73
C ALA A 456 12.39 28.82 30.40
N THR A 457 13.62 28.35 30.45
CA THR A 457 14.46 28.18 29.26
C THR A 457 14.51 26.70 28.89
N SER A 458 14.47 26.42 27.59
CA SER A 458 14.76 25.11 27.03
C SER A 458 16.14 25.11 26.39
N PHE A 459 16.94 24.07 26.65
CA PHE A 459 18.26 23.87 26.02
C PHE A 459 18.23 22.81 24.92
N ASP A 460 17.09 22.17 24.73
CA ASP A 460 16.85 21.05 23.83
C ASP A 460 15.74 21.39 22.83
N ASN A 461 15.62 22.67 22.44
CA ASN A 461 14.63 23.10 21.46
C ASN A 461 13.20 22.65 21.88
N GLY A 462 12.74 23.04 23.06
CA GLY A 462 11.34 22.88 23.49
C GLY A 462 10.91 21.48 23.91
N HIS A 463 11.78 20.48 23.79
CA HIS A 463 11.49 19.15 24.31
C HIS A 463 11.33 19.17 25.83
N THR A 464 12.15 19.96 26.53
CA THR A 464 12.01 20.20 27.96
C THR A 464 12.27 21.65 28.34
N PHE A 465 11.48 22.15 29.29
CA PHE A 465 11.72 23.41 29.97
C PHE A 465 12.20 23.16 31.39
N GLY A 466 13.18 23.95 31.85
CA GLY A 466 13.63 23.93 33.24
C GLY A 466 12.58 24.48 34.21
N GLN A 467 12.91 24.43 35.51
CA GLN A 467 12.11 25.10 36.55
C GLN A 467 12.01 26.60 36.25
N ALA A 468 10.82 27.18 36.43
CA ALA A 468 10.62 28.60 36.22
C ALA A 468 11.48 29.42 37.18
N ASP A 469 12.29 30.32 36.63
CA ASP A 469 13.13 31.22 37.41
C ASP A 469 12.38 32.54 37.70
N ILE A 470 12.80 33.19 38.78
CA ILE A 470 12.24 34.44 39.27
C ILE A 470 12.99 35.59 38.59
N GLY A 471 12.29 36.33 37.72
CA GLY A 471 12.75 37.67 37.39
C GLY A 471 12.67 38.56 38.65
N TYR A 472 13.75 39.24 39.04
CA TYR A 472 13.76 40.19 40.16
C TYR A 472 12.92 41.46 39.84
N TRP A 473 11.59 41.32 39.79
CA TRP A 473 10.66 42.40 39.44
C TRP A 473 9.49 42.37 40.40
N ASN A 474 9.40 43.38 41.25
CA ASN A 474 8.22 43.62 42.06
C ASN A 474 7.74 45.05 41.79
N TRP A 475 6.50 45.34 42.15
CA TRP A 475 5.92 46.66 42.48
C TRP A 475 4.97 47.30 41.45
N HIS A 476 3.66 47.03 41.54
CA HIS A 476 2.63 48.03 41.21
C HIS A 476 1.33 47.78 41.97
N SER A 477 0.93 48.67 42.88
CA SER A 477 -0.39 48.62 43.53
C SER A 477 -1.50 49.11 42.58
N ILE A 478 -2.62 48.39 42.55
CA ILE A 478 -3.84 48.78 41.83
C ILE A 478 -4.78 49.51 42.81
N THR A 479 -5.69 50.34 42.31
CA THR A 479 -6.78 50.94 43.09
C THR A 479 -8.12 50.51 42.47
N PRO A 480 -9.21 50.41 43.24
CA PRO A 480 -10.45 49.72 42.82
C PRO A 480 -11.24 50.36 41.66
N GLU A 481 -10.80 51.51 41.13
CA GLU A 481 -11.44 52.21 40.02
C GLU A 481 -10.92 51.77 38.63
N LYS A 482 -9.98 50.82 38.57
CA LYS A 482 -9.19 50.52 37.38
C LYS A 482 -9.21 49.01 37.08
N ARG A 483 -9.64 48.63 35.87
CA ARG A 483 -9.74 47.22 35.42
C ARG A 483 -8.37 46.65 35.08
N LEU A 484 -8.02 45.49 35.64
CA LEU A 484 -6.92 44.62 35.15
C LEU A 484 -7.12 44.43 33.64
N CYS A 485 -6.09 44.69 32.85
CA CYS A 485 -6.08 44.44 31.42
C CYS A 485 -5.11 43.26 31.20
N TRP A 486 -5.53 42.30 30.40
CA TRP A 486 -5.13 40.88 30.47
C TRP A 486 -4.28 40.42 29.28
N ASN A 487 -3.29 41.24 28.86
CA ASN A 487 -2.51 40.91 27.68
C ASN A 487 -1.03 41.21 27.94
N GLY A 488 -0.25 40.17 28.24
CA GLY A 488 1.20 40.23 28.28
C GLY A 488 1.80 39.75 26.97
N LYS A 489 2.63 40.56 26.31
CA LYS A 489 3.38 40.12 25.12
C LYS A 489 4.87 40.36 25.30
N TYR A 490 5.67 39.42 24.81
CA TYR A 490 7.12 39.50 24.77
C TYR A 490 7.57 39.68 23.32
N ALA A 491 8.53 40.58 23.12
CA ALA A 491 9.20 40.73 21.84
C ALA A 491 10.71 40.81 22.08
N LEU A 492 11.49 40.12 21.24
CA LEU A 492 12.94 40.18 21.24
C LEU A 492 13.43 41.20 20.23
N GLY A 493 14.37 42.04 20.65
CA GLY A 493 15.20 42.80 19.74
C GLY A 493 16.24 41.92 19.05
N SER A 494 16.78 42.43 17.95
CA SER A 494 17.82 41.79 17.11
C SER A 494 19.14 41.47 17.84
N ASP A 495 19.28 41.87 19.10
CA ASP A 495 20.45 41.65 19.95
C ASP A 495 20.20 40.65 21.10
N GLY A 496 19.08 39.93 21.05
CA GLY A 496 18.69 38.94 22.06
C GLY A 496 18.16 39.56 23.36
N MET A 497 17.94 40.87 23.41
CA MET A 497 17.27 41.51 24.54
C MET A 497 15.76 41.40 24.37
N ALA A 498 15.05 40.88 25.37
CA ALA A 498 13.58 40.92 25.38
C ALA A 498 13.07 42.22 26.02
N PHE A 499 11.93 42.66 25.52
CA PHE A 499 11.13 43.66 26.21
C PHE A 499 9.78 43.07 26.55
N HIS A 500 9.35 43.45 27.74
CA HIS A 500 8.11 43.04 28.33
C HIS A 500 7.21 44.27 28.42
N SER A 501 6.02 44.19 27.82
CA SER A 501 4.93 45.08 28.14
C SER A 501 3.79 44.32 28.82
N TYR A 502 3.28 44.92 29.89
CA TYR A 502 1.99 44.55 30.47
C TYR A 502 1.21 45.82 30.78
N ILE A 503 -0.11 45.72 30.71
CA ILE A 503 -0.99 46.83 31.04
C ILE A 503 -1.39 46.73 32.51
N ALA A 504 -0.84 47.63 33.33
CA ALA A 504 -1.39 47.85 34.66
C ALA A 504 -2.56 48.85 34.58
N PRO A 505 -3.60 48.70 35.41
CA PRO A 505 -4.74 49.62 35.41
C PRO A 505 -4.36 51.04 35.85
N CYS A 506 -3.18 51.22 36.46
CA CYS A 506 -2.74 52.45 37.08
C CYS A 506 -1.95 53.41 36.16
N GLY A 507 -1.73 53.03 34.91
CA GLY A 507 -0.71 53.62 34.05
C GLY A 507 0.36 52.57 33.76
N HIS A 508 1.09 52.78 32.68
CA HIS A 508 1.86 51.72 32.05
C HIS A 508 3.32 51.72 32.48
N THR A 509 3.93 50.54 32.54
CA THR A 509 5.37 50.40 32.79
C THR A 509 5.94 49.40 31.80
N LEU A 510 6.95 49.84 31.03
CA LEU A 510 7.77 48.96 30.21
C LEU A 510 8.95 48.52 31.04
N HIS A 511 9.20 47.21 31.06
CA HIS A 511 10.35 46.64 31.76
C HIS A 511 11.28 46.01 30.74
N ARG A 512 12.55 46.42 30.79
CA ARG A 512 13.63 45.78 30.06
C ARG A 512 13.95 44.48 30.78
N THR A 513 13.92 43.35 30.08
CA THR A 513 14.61 42.16 30.60
C THR A 513 16.10 42.35 30.32
N PRO A 514 17.02 41.99 31.24
CA PRO A 514 18.44 41.98 30.96
C PRO A 514 18.77 41.05 29.79
N ARG A 515 20.02 41.08 29.31
CA ARG A 515 20.49 39.95 28.50
C ARG A 515 20.34 38.69 29.35
N PHE A 516 20.00 37.57 28.72
CA PHE A 516 19.77 36.30 29.41
C PHE A 516 21.00 35.80 30.20
N ASP A 517 22.15 36.48 30.11
CA ASP A 517 23.39 36.23 30.84
C ASP A 517 23.82 37.36 31.81
N ASP A 518 23.11 38.50 31.89
CA ASP A 518 23.58 39.72 32.59
C ASP A 518 22.50 40.36 33.50
N PHE A 519 21.93 39.59 34.44
CA PHE A 519 20.77 39.98 35.27
C PHE A 519 21.05 40.98 36.43
N ASN A 520 22.22 41.63 36.49
CA ASN A 520 22.59 42.50 37.61
C ASN A 520 22.18 43.98 37.46
N ILE A 521 21.44 44.37 36.42
CA ILE A 521 21.06 45.78 36.17
C ILE A 521 19.54 45.94 36.19
N SER A 522 19.01 46.46 37.30
CA SER A 522 17.61 46.87 37.42
C SER A 522 17.41 48.31 36.95
N GLY A 523 16.34 48.54 36.21
CA GLY A 523 15.76 49.86 36.03
C GLY A 523 14.29 49.71 35.64
N SER A 524 13.45 50.62 36.11
CA SER A 524 12.05 50.73 35.70
C SER A 524 11.87 52.08 35.00
N HIS A 525 11.21 52.10 33.85
CA HIS A 525 10.79 53.33 33.20
C HIS A 525 9.27 53.33 33.06
N SER A 526 8.60 54.17 33.83
CA SER A 526 7.19 54.50 33.65
C SER A 526 7.07 55.52 32.51
N GLY A 527 6.76 55.02 31.31
CA GLY A 527 6.37 55.84 30.16
C GLY A 527 4.86 55.92 30.04
N THR A 528 4.32 56.95 29.39
CA THR A 528 2.98 56.82 28.80
C THR A 528 3.08 55.69 27.77
N VAL A 529 2.06 54.86 27.62
CA VAL A 529 2.01 53.76 26.64
C VAL A 529 0.64 53.82 25.97
N VAL A 530 0.41 53.04 24.89
CA VAL A 530 -0.89 53.00 24.20
C VAL A 530 -1.91 52.27 25.08
N GLU A 531 -3.11 52.82 25.18
CA GLU A 531 -4.23 52.17 25.87
C GLU A 531 -4.60 50.86 25.16
N HIS A 532 -4.98 49.83 25.93
CA HIS A 532 -5.27 48.46 25.45
C HIS A 532 -4.21 47.90 24.48
N ALA A 533 -2.94 48.06 24.85
CA ALA A 533 -1.81 47.39 24.23
C ALA A 533 -2.02 45.86 24.10
N GLY A 534 -2.29 45.39 22.89
CA GLY A 534 -2.51 43.96 22.64
C GLY A 534 -1.32 43.26 21.99
N GLU A 535 -0.42 44.02 21.34
CA GLU A 535 0.59 43.45 20.45
C GLU A 535 1.89 44.27 20.40
N MET A 536 3.01 43.59 20.20
CA MET A 536 4.36 44.18 20.13
C MET A 536 5.23 43.54 19.06
N LEU A 537 6.08 44.34 18.42
CA LEU A 537 7.14 43.84 17.53
C LEU A 537 8.32 44.80 17.46
N TYR A 538 9.44 44.33 16.89
CA TYR A 538 10.60 45.18 16.57
C TYR A 538 10.61 45.53 15.11
N THR A 539 10.86 46.79 14.77
CA THR A 539 11.21 47.14 13.39
C THR A 539 12.51 46.42 13.01
N SER A 540 12.76 46.21 11.72
CA SER A 540 14.06 45.70 11.24
C SER A 540 15.27 46.55 11.69
N GLU A 541 15.06 47.84 11.97
CA GLU A 541 16.08 48.75 12.52
C GLU A 541 16.25 48.66 14.06
N GLY A 542 15.57 47.71 14.73
CA GLY A 542 15.71 47.47 16.16
C GLY A 542 14.91 48.39 17.08
N TYR A 543 13.90 49.12 16.57
CA TYR A 543 13.02 49.94 17.38
C TYR A 543 11.80 49.13 17.86
N PRO A 544 11.47 49.16 19.16
CA PRO A 544 10.26 48.51 19.64
C PRO A 544 9.03 49.29 19.20
N MET A 545 7.98 48.56 18.83
CA MET A 545 6.66 49.09 18.54
C MET A 545 5.63 48.38 19.37
N MET A 546 4.62 49.15 19.77
CA MET A 546 3.51 48.65 20.57
C MET A 546 2.20 49.16 19.99
N PHE A 547 1.25 48.26 19.84
CA PHE A 547 -0.05 48.50 19.24
C PHE A 547 -1.13 48.36 20.29
N GLY A 548 -2.04 49.32 20.32
CA GLY A 548 -3.20 49.28 21.21
C GLY A 548 -4.38 49.99 20.57
N ASP A 549 -5.55 49.88 21.16
CA ASP A 549 -6.77 50.51 20.66
C ASP A 549 -7.59 51.14 21.78
N ARG A 550 -8.42 52.12 21.45
CA ARG A 550 -9.50 52.56 22.34
C ARG A 550 -10.57 53.27 21.52
N ASP A 551 -11.83 52.96 21.80
CA ASP A 551 -12.99 53.62 21.20
C ASP A 551 -12.97 53.58 19.65
N GLY A 552 -12.52 52.47 19.04
CA GLY A 552 -12.41 52.31 17.58
C GLY A 552 -11.20 53.01 16.93
N ILE A 553 -10.23 53.45 17.74
CA ILE A 553 -9.00 54.10 17.27
C ILE A 553 -7.82 53.18 17.55
N ILE A 554 -7.23 52.59 16.50
CA ILE A 554 -6.00 51.82 16.62
C ILE A 554 -4.83 52.79 16.61
N ARG A 555 -3.98 52.68 17.62
CA ARG A 555 -2.80 53.50 17.81
C ARG A 555 -1.56 52.64 17.90
N MET A 556 -0.48 53.18 17.40
CA MET A 556 0.85 52.61 17.59
C MET A 556 1.74 53.63 18.28
N ARG A 557 2.68 53.11 19.06
CA ARG A 557 3.80 53.90 19.55
C ARG A 557 5.09 53.14 19.30
N ARG A 558 6.04 53.85 18.71
CA ARG A 558 7.41 53.38 18.50
C ARG A 558 8.31 53.97 19.59
N GLY A 559 9.30 53.22 20.05
CA GLY A 559 10.34 53.71 20.95
C GLY A 559 11.24 54.73 20.25
N ASP A 560 11.74 55.70 21.01
CA ASP A 560 12.58 56.79 20.48
C ASP A 560 14.03 56.36 20.18
N ILE A 561 14.47 55.21 20.72
CA ILE A 561 15.85 54.73 20.65
C ILE A 561 15.85 53.28 20.14
N PRO A 562 16.70 52.95 19.13
CA PRO A 562 16.86 51.57 18.70
C PRO A 562 17.56 50.78 19.80
N ASN A 563 17.17 49.53 19.98
CA ASN A 563 17.82 48.65 20.93
C ASN A 563 19.22 48.28 20.41
N ILE A 564 20.26 48.92 20.95
CA ILE A 564 21.67 48.66 20.60
C ILE A 564 22.36 47.95 21.77
N ALA A 565 22.81 46.73 21.49
CA ALA A 565 23.66 45.89 22.33
C ALA A 565 24.65 46.68 23.23
N GLY A 566 24.56 46.47 24.55
CA GLY A 566 25.55 46.95 25.52
C GLY A 566 25.53 48.43 25.88
N THR A 567 24.59 49.22 25.34
CA THR A 567 24.53 50.67 25.58
C THR A 567 23.74 51.08 26.82
N GLY A 568 22.90 50.19 27.35
CA GLY A 568 22.06 50.46 28.54
C GLY A 568 21.02 51.57 28.33
N THR A 569 20.75 51.97 27.08
CA THR A 569 19.79 53.03 26.76
C THR A 569 18.37 52.48 26.69
N TRP A 570 17.43 53.19 27.33
CA TRP A 570 16.02 52.81 27.42
C TRP A 570 15.26 53.33 26.21
N PRO A 571 14.43 52.51 25.51
CA PRO A 571 13.47 53.05 24.58
C PRO A 571 12.47 53.89 25.38
N THR A 572 12.58 55.20 25.27
CA THR A 572 11.55 56.09 25.76
C THR A 572 10.40 56.07 24.76
N PHE A 573 9.17 56.01 25.27
CA PHE A 573 7.98 56.24 24.48
C PHE A 573 7.44 57.61 24.88
N GLN A 574 8.21 58.68 24.65
CA GLN A 574 7.81 60.05 25.04
C GLN A 574 7.10 60.80 23.90
N GLY A 575 7.27 60.39 22.64
CA GLY A 575 6.58 60.98 21.48
C GLY A 575 5.06 60.72 21.46
N THR A 576 4.29 61.50 20.69
CA THR A 576 2.84 61.33 20.54
C THR A 576 2.51 59.99 19.85
N PRO A 577 1.51 59.21 20.32
CA PRO A 577 1.05 58.01 19.61
C PRO A 577 0.61 58.34 18.17
N TYR A 578 0.93 57.45 17.24
CA TYR A 578 0.45 57.49 15.87
C TYR A 578 -0.95 56.89 15.83
N THR A 579 -1.90 57.59 15.21
CA THR A 579 -3.20 56.98 14.89
C THR A 579 -3.04 56.24 13.58
N LEU A 580 -3.17 54.92 13.62
CA LEU A 580 -3.08 54.05 12.45
C LEU A 580 -4.43 53.94 11.75
N VAL A 581 -5.49 53.79 12.55
CA VAL A 581 -6.86 53.61 12.06
C VAL A 581 -7.79 54.46 12.90
N ASN A 582 -8.70 55.16 12.24
CA ASN A 582 -9.77 55.92 12.90
C ASN A 582 -11.14 55.46 12.39
N GLU A 583 -11.73 54.48 13.08
CA GLU A 583 -13.09 53.98 12.85
C GLU A 583 -14.06 54.51 13.92
N GLU A 584 -13.97 55.81 14.24
CA GLU A 584 -14.77 56.56 15.24
C GLU A 584 -16.31 56.32 15.20
N LEU A 585 -16.82 55.68 14.15
CA LEU A 585 -18.22 55.29 13.96
C LEU A 585 -18.70 54.18 14.92
N VAL A 586 -17.81 53.45 15.60
CA VAL A 586 -18.18 52.26 16.41
C VAL A 586 -17.68 52.36 17.86
N LYS A 587 -18.24 53.31 18.62
CA LYS A 587 -17.74 53.85 19.91
C LYS A 587 -17.61 52.92 21.14
N ASN A 588 -17.76 51.59 21.05
CA ASN A 588 -17.77 50.74 22.25
C ASN A 588 -17.10 49.36 22.12
N TYR A 589 -16.39 49.09 21.03
CA TYR A 589 -15.99 47.73 20.68
C TYR A 589 -14.47 47.60 20.72
N LEU A 590 -14.00 46.56 21.40
CA LEU A 590 -12.59 46.31 21.65
C LEU A 590 -12.01 45.50 20.48
N SER A 591 -10.84 45.91 19.99
CA SER A 591 -9.97 45.02 19.20
C SER A 591 -9.08 44.23 20.17
N LEU A 592 -9.64 43.29 20.93
CA LEU A 592 -8.80 42.51 21.86
C LEU A 592 -7.81 41.60 21.12
N ALA A 593 -8.19 41.10 19.93
CA ALA A 593 -7.32 40.31 19.08
C ALA A 593 -6.82 41.09 17.86
N ARG A 594 -5.50 41.03 17.67
CA ARG A 594 -4.75 41.54 16.53
C ARG A 594 -3.46 40.74 16.46
N SER A 595 -2.85 40.71 15.30
CA SER A 595 -1.55 40.06 15.13
C SER A 595 -0.66 40.91 14.27
N ALA A 596 0.63 40.94 14.58
CA ALA A 596 1.59 41.74 13.85
C ALA A 596 2.79 40.91 13.41
N ALA A 597 3.27 41.21 12.21
CA ALA A 597 4.37 40.48 11.59
C ALA A 597 5.32 41.43 10.83
N LEU A 598 6.53 40.95 10.57
CA LEU A 598 7.51 41.61 9.71
C LEU A 598 7.62 40.85 8.40
N SER A 599 7.65 41.56 7.29
CA SER A 599 8.09 40.98 6.01
C SER A 599 9.61 40.80 5.99
N SER A 600 10.11 39.99 5.04
CA SER A 600 11.54 39.78 4.82
C SER A 600 12.29 41.09 4.52
N LYS A 601 11.58 42.08 3.97
CA LYS A 601 12.09 43.44 3.68
C LYS A 601 12.07 44.36 4.90
N GLY A 602 11.53 43.91 6.03
CA GLY A 602 11.49 44.65 7.28
C GLY A 602 10.33 45.64 7.42
N PHE A 603 9.33 45.59 6.53
CA PHE A 603 8.09 46.33 6.72
C PHE A 603 7.23 45.65 7.79
N CYS A 604 6.56 46.47 8.57
CA CYS A 604 5.71 46.04 9.67
C CYS A 604 4.25 45.98 9.20
N HIS A 605 3.57 44.91 9.56
CA HIS A 605 2.19 44.65 9.18
C HIS A 605 1.36 44.40 10.43
N LEU A 606 0.15 44.94 10.46
CA LEU A 606 -0.81 44.73 11.54
C LEU A 606 -2.13 44.29 10.92
N ILE A 607 -2.55 43.06 11.24
CA ILE A 607 -3.90 42.58 10.94
C ILE A 607 -4.78 42.78 12.16
N PHE A 608 -6.04 43.17 11.94
CA PHE A 608 -6.96 43.48 13.03
C PHE A 608 -8.42 43.27 12.62
N TRP A 609 -9.24 43.01 13.63
CA TRP A 609 -10.70 43.01 13.50
C TRP A 609 -11.31 44.30 14.01
N SER A 610 -12.62 44.42 13.89
CA SER A 610 -13.44 45.24 14.79
C SER A 610 -14.68 44.45 15.20
N GLU A 611 -14.90 44.30 16.50
CA GLU A 611 -15.99 43.46 17.03
C GLU A 611 -17.34 43.91 16.47
N GLY A 612 -18.13 42.95 15.97
CA GLY A 612 -19.43 43.18 15.34
C GLY A 612 -19.37 43.68 13.90
N LEU A 613 -18.20 43.67 13.25
CA LEU A 613 -18.04 43.98 11.83
C LEU A 613 -17.67 42.71 11.05
N PRO A 614 -18.23 42.50 9.85
CA PRO A 614 -18.02 41.28 9.06
C PRO A 614 -16.71 41.32 8.24
N TYR A 615 -15.70 42.06 8.71
CA TYR A 615 -14.46 42.25 7.96
C TYR A 615 -13.20 42.17 8.81
N ILE A 616 -12.11 41.72 8.16
CA ILE A 616 -10.73 41.77 8.66
C ILE A 616 -9.96 42.75 7.79
N ARG A 617 -9.12 43.58 8.42
CA ARG A 617 -8.28 44.56 7.70
C ARG A 617 -6.82 44.41 8.08
N MET A 618 -5.98 44.87 7.17
CA MET A 618 -4.54 44.95 7.38
C MET A 618 -4.05 46.37 7.09
N ILE A 619 -3.11 46.86 7.88
CA ILE A 619 -2.37 48.09 7.62
C ILE A 619 -0.88 47.78 7.63
N SER A 620 -0.15 48.39 6.70
CA SER A 620 1.28 48.16 6.52
C SER A 620 2.07 49.47 6.66
N SER A 621 3.25 49.39 7.26
CA SER A 621 4.20 50.50 7.29
C SER A 621 4.71 50.78 5.87
N THR A 622 4.90 52.05 5.52
CA THR A 622 5.54 52.44 4.25
C THR A 622 7.05 52.63 4.39
N ASP A 623 7.60 52.44 5.59
CA ASP A 623 9.02 52.46 5.88
C ASP A 623 9.39 51.35 6.86
N ILE A 624 10.61 50.81 6.74
CA ILE A 624 11.11 49.68 7.55
C ILE A 624 11.31 50.03 9.03
N SER A 625 11.16 51.32 9.36
CA SER A 625 11.28 51.87 10.69
C SER A 625 9.91 52.00 11.36
N GLY A 626 8.81 51.71 10.66
CA GLY A 626 7.46 51.79 11.18
C GLY A 626 7.01 53.21 11.55
N THR A 627 7.65 54.29 11.09
CA THR A 627 7.20 55.67 11.39
C THR A 627 6.03 56.15 10.54
N SER A 628 5.89 55.59 9.36
CA SER A 628 4.88 55.97 8.37
C SER A 628 4.09 54.73 7.97
N TRP A 629 2.78 54.88 7.85
CA TRP A 629 1.85 53.79 7.56
C TRP A 629 0.94 54.19 6.40
N GLY A 630 0.54 53.19 5.61
CA GLY A 630 -0.40 53.37 4.51
C GLY A 630 -1.83 53.48 5.00
N GLU A 631 -2.77 53.33 4.08
CA GLU A 631 -4.18 53.17 4.41
C GLU A 631 -4.49 51.69 4.72
N PRO A 632 -5.43 51.40 5.63
CA PRO A 632 -5.92 50.05 5.84
C PRO A 632 -6.54 49.48 4.56
N ILE A 633 -6.22 48.24 4.24
CA ILE A 633 -6.80 47.48 3.14
C ILE A 633 -7.74 46.39 3.68
N PRO A 634 -8.78 46.04 2.92
CA PRO A 634 -9.58 44.86 3.23
C PRO A 634 -8.77 43.59 3.01
N VAL A 635 -8.77 42.70 4.01
CA VAL A 635 -8.30 41.32 3.87
C VAL A 635 -9.50 40.43 3.59
N PHE A 636 -10.53 40.54 4.41
CA PHE A 636 -11.80 39.84 4.24
C PHE A 636 -12.93 40.86 4.36
N GLU A 637 -13.81 40.94 3.36
CA GLU A 637 -15.01 41.81 3.36
C GLU A 637 -16.24 40.96 3.06
N GLY A 638 -16.41 39.89 3.83
CA GLY A 638 -17.38 38.86 3.53
C GLY A 638 -18.75 39.41 3.14
N LEU A 639 -19.39 38.78 2.16
CA LEU A 639 -20.75 39.12 1.73
C LEU A 639 -21.67 39.29 2.95
N ALA A 640 -22.18 40.51 3.17
CA ALA A 640 -23.02 40.84 4.33
C ALA A 640 -24.31 39.99 4.43
N GLU A 641 -24.68 39.31 3.35
CA GLU A 641 -25.79 38.34 3.31
C GLU A 641 -25.45 37.01 4.01
N LEU A 642 -24.15 36.70 4.17
CA LEU A 642 -23.65 35.46 4.76
C LEU A 642 -23.09 35.67 6.16
N TRP A 643 -22.42 36.80 6.41
CA TRP A 643 -21.61 37.01 7.61
C TRP A 643 -22.12 38.16 8.48
N VAL A 644 -22.06 37.97 9.80
CA VAL A 644 -22.39 38.99 10.81
C VAL A 644 -21.15 39.53 11.53
N GLY A 645 -20.04 38.80 11.50
CA GLY A 645 -18.80 39.17 12.17
C GLY A 645 -17.60 38.40 11.61
N ALA A 646 -16.40 38.95 11.80
CA ALA A 646 -15.16 38.22 11.62
C ALA A 646 -14.21 38.55 12.77
N LYS A 647 -13.52 37.54 13.29
CA LYS A 647 -12.79 37.64 14.55
C LYS A 647 -11.59 36.66 14.64
N ASP A 648 -10.66 36.94 15.53
CA ASP A 648 -9.39 36.44 16.06
C ASP A 648 -8.32 36.30 14.97
N PRO A 649 -8.01 37.37 14.21
CA PRO A 649 -7.06 37.25 13.12
C PRO A 649 -5.63 37.08 13.65
N SER A 650 -5.02 35.96 13.29
CA SER A 650 -3.57 35.77 13.33
C SER A 650 -2.94 36.12 11.99
N LEU A 651 -1.66 36.52 12.02
CA LEU A 651 -0.87 36.84 10.84
C LEU A 651 0.51 36.19 10.96
N TRP A 652 0.88 35.45 9.91
CA TRP A 652 2.24 34.98 9.70
C TRP A 652 2.70 35.38 8.31
N ILE A 653 3.94 35.85 8.19
CA ILE A 653 4.57 36.16 6.90
C ILE A 653 5.72 35.20 6.71
N ASP A 654 5.66 34.38 5.66
CA ASP A 654 6.69 33.38 5.37
C ASP A 654 7.97 34.02 4.80
N GLU A 655 9.03 33.22 4.62
CA GLU A 655 10.31 33.71 4.09
C GLU A 655 10.25 34.22 2.65
N LYS A 656 9.17 33.89 1.93
CA LYS A 656 8.90 34.29 0.54
C LYS A 656 8.04 35.56 0.46
N ASP A 657 7.79 36.25 1.59
CA ASP A 657 6.84 37.37 1.73
C ASP A 657 5.37 36.98 1.48
N GLY A 658 5.01 35.69 1.60
CA GLY A 658 3.64 35.21 1.57
C GLY A 658 2.90 35.50 2.88
N PHE A 659 1.69 36.06 2.79
CA PHE A 659 0.87 36.45 3.93
C PHE A 659 -0.16 35.36 4.23
N HIS A 660 -0.09 34.83 5.45
CA HIS A 660 -0.99 33.79 5.95
C HIS A 660 -1.81 34.36 7.10
N THR A 661 -3.12 34.11 7.09
CA THR A 661 -4.00 34.50 8.19
C THR A 661 -4.97 33.39 8.54
N LEU A 662 -5.31 33.29 9.82
CA LEU A 662 -6.39 32.46 10.32
C LEU A 662 -7.32 33.33 11.14
N PHE A 663 -8.62 33.16 10.96
CA PHE A 663 -9.65 33.87 11.70
C PHE A 663 -10.97 33.08 11.68
N ALA A 664 -11.92 33.48 12.50
CA ALA A 664 -13.26 32.94 12.60
C ALA A 664 -14.29 33.91 12.02
N ALA A 665 -15.02 33.50 10.97
CA ALA A 665 -16.14 34.24 10.42
C ALA A 665 -17.47 33.76 11.04
N GLU A 666 -18.27 34.67 11.56
CA GLU A 666 -19.54 34.37 12.22
C GLU A 666 -20.71 34.45 11.23
N ASP A 667 -21.53 33.40 11.15
CA ASP A 667 -22.74 33.35 10.33
C ASP A 667 -23.97 33.93 11.06
N TRP A 668 -25.09 34.09 10.35
CA TRP A 668 -26.35 34.57 10.94
C TRP A 668 -26.99 33.62 11.97
N MET A 669 -26.49 32.39 12.09
CA MET A 669 -26.91 31.42 13.10
C MET A 669 -26.01 31.48 14.35
N GLY A 670 -24.93 32.28 14.33
CA GLY A 670 -23.93 32.41 15.38
C GLY A 670 -22.82 31.36 15.30
N ASN A 671 -22.81 30.49 14.28
CA ASN A 671 -21.73 29.53 14.10
C ASN A 671 -20.47 30.23 13.60
N TYR A 672 -19.32 29.71 14.01
CA TYR A 672 -18.02 30.21 13.60
C TYR A 672 -17.44 29.33 12.50
N HIS A 673 -17.13 29.92 11.36
CA HIS A 673 -16.42 29.30 10.26
C HIS A 673 -14.95 29.62 10.41
N LEU A 674 -14.11 28.61 10.63
CA LEU A 674 -12.67 28.81 10.72
C LEU A 674 -12.12 28.98 9.30
N MET A 675 -11.53 30.13 9.02
CA MET A 675 -11.09 30.56 7.69
C MET A 675 -9.58 30.72 7.66
N TYR A 676 -8.92 29.94 6.81
CA TYR A 676 -7.52 30.14 6.47
C TYR A 676 -7.42 31.00 5.21
N GLY A 677 -6.60 32.04 5.25
CA GLY A 677 -6.33 32.95 4.15
C GLY A 677 -4.87 32.95 3.72
N TYR A 678 -4.62 32.98 2.42
CA TYR A 678 -3.29 33.17 1.83
C TYR A 678 -3.28 34.26 0.74
N CYS A 679 -2.26 35.12 0.77
CA CYS A 679 -2.00 36.12 -0.26
C CYS A 679 -0.49 36.25 -0.50
N ALA A 680 -0.04 36.11 -1.74
CA ALA A 680 1.38 36.10 -2.07
C ALA A 680 2.11 37.45 -1.89
N ASP A 681 1.38 38.57 -1.87
CA ASP A 681 1.95 39.91 -1.74
C ASP A 681 1.32 40.75 -0.61
N GLY A 682 0.31 40.20 0.06
CA GLY A 682 -0.43 40.85 1.13
C GLY A 682 -1.31 42.02 0.67
N ALA A 683 -1.44 42.29 -0.63
CA ALA A 683 -2.19 43.43 -1.15
C ALA A 683 -3.51 43.03 -1.81
N ASP A 684 -3.53 41.96 -2.59
CA ASP A 684 -4.68 41.54 -3.39
C ASP A 684 -5.35 40.29 -2.79
N TRP A 685 -6.36 40.49 -1.95
CA TRP A 685 -7.17 39.43 -1.33
C TRP A 685 -8.47 39.21 -2.12
N ASP A 686 -8.67 38.01 -2.66
CA ASP A 686 -9.89 37.64 -3.39
C ASP A 686 -10.66 36.57 -2.60
N GLU A 687 -11.94 36.83 -2.28
CA GLU A 687 -12.76 35.94 -1.47
C GLU A 687 -12.91 34.52 -2.05
N GLY A 688 -12.88 34.38 -3.37
CA GLY A 688 -13.05 33.10 -4.05
C GLY A 688 -11.78 32.28 -4.21
N THR A 689 -10.60 32.89 -4.02
CA THR A 689 -9.32 32.20 -4.24
C THR A 689 -8.33 32.31 -3.08
N SER A 690 -8.43 33.35 -2.25
CA SER A 690 -7.51 33.57 -1.13
C SER A 690 -7.92 32.82 0.13
N PHE A 691 -9.16 32.35 0.25
CA PHE A 691 -9.68 31.77 1.50
C PHE A 691 -10.17 30.34 1.35
N THR A 692 -9.82 29.52 2.34
CA THR A 692 -10.28 28.16 2.52
C THR A 692 -11.00 28.05 3.86
N GLN A 693 -12.25 27.60 3.84
CA GLN A 693 -12.96 27.24 5.07
C GLN A 693 -12.47 25.89 5.58
N ILE A 694 -11.98 25.85 6.82
CA ILE A 694 -11.41 24.65 7.45
C ILE A 694 -12.50 23.80 8.09
N CYS A 695 -13.33 24.43 8.92
CA CYS A 695 -14.43 23.76 9.61
C CYS A 695 -15.50 24.77 10.06
N ILE A 696 -16.63 24.25 10.52
CA ILE A 696 -17.68 25.02 11.18
C ILE A 696 -17.71 24.59 12.65
N VAL A 697 -17.59 25.56 13.53
CA VAL A 697 -17.67 25.42 14.98
C VAL A 697 -19.03 25.95 15.44
N PRO A 698 -19.88 25.12 16.06
CA PRO A 698 -21.15 25.55 16.62
C PRO A 698 -21.00 26.72 17.59
N VAL A 699 -21.99 27.61 17.62
CA VAL A 699 -22.02 28.75 18.57
C VAL A 699 -21.84 28.33 20.03
N ASP A 700 -22.38 27.16 20.39
CA ASP A 700 -22.35 26.61 21.75
C ASP A 700 -20.94 26.16 22.18
N ASP A 701 -20.09 25.79 21.22
CA ASP A 701 -18.70 25.44 21.46
C ASP A 701 -17.85 26.71 21.60
N GLY A 702 -18.21 27.78 20.89
CA GLY A 702 -17.48 29.05 20.95
C GLY A 702 -16.11 28.98 20.24
N MET A 703 -15.55 30.16 20.00
CA MET A 703 -14.24 30.35 19.38
C MET A 703 -13.58 31.55 20.04
N ASN A 704 -12.38 31.39 20.59
CA ASN A 704 -11.76 32.41 21.45
C ASN A 704 -10.40 32.93 20.96
N ASP A 705 -9.60 32.09 20.30
CA ASP A 705 -8.32 32.51 19.73
C ASP A 705 -7.95 31.62 18.54
N THR A 706 -7.18 32.17 17.61
CA THR A 706 -6.66 31.44 16.44
C THR A 706 -5.22 31.84 16.15
N HIS A 707 -4.41 30.86 15.74
CA HIS A 707 -3.00 31.04 15.43
C HIS A 707 -2.64 30.33 14.13
N VAL A 708 -1.82 30.99 13.31
CA VAL A 708 -1.21 30.41 12.11
C VAL A 708 0.30 30.54 12.20
N VAL A 709 1.00 29.46 11.87
CA VAL A 709 2.46 29.41 11.83
C VAL A 709 2.88 28.70 10.56
N VAL A 710 3.89 29.26 9.88
CA VAL A 710 4.45 28.70 8.65
C VAL A 710 5.96 28.60 8.78
N PHE A 711 6.51 27.43 8.48
CA PHE A 711 7.95 27.19 8.56
C PHE A 711 8.35 26.11 7.55
N ASP A 712 9.62 26.14 7.18
CA ASP A 712 10.21 25.14 6.30
C ASP A 712 10.81 23.99 7.11
N ALA A 713 10.51 22.75 6.72
CA ALA A 713 11.00 21.52 7.32
C ALA A 713 11.06 20.42 6.26
N PHE A 714 12.17 19.65 6.22
CA PHE A 714 12.38 18.55 5.26
C PHE A 714 12.15 18.98 3.79
N ASP A 715 12.75 20.11 3.39
CA ASP A 715 12.63 20.70 2.04
C ASP A 715 11.20 21.06 1.61
N LYS A 716 10.26 21.13 2.56
CA LYS A 716 8.85 21.48 2.36
C LYS A 716 8.45 22.67 3.23
N THR A 717 7.47 23.44 2.77
CA THR A 717 6.84 24.50 3.57
C THR A 717 5.59 23.92 4.24
N TRP A 718 5.50 24.02 5.56
CA TRP A 718 4.38 23.51 6.34
C TRP A 718 3.53 24.64 6.90
N VAL A 719 2.22 24.49 6.84
CA VAL A 719 1.25 25.40 7.45
C VAL A 719 0.61 24.70 8.63
N PHE A 720 0.78 25.27 9.83
CA PHE A 720 0.09 24.85 11.03
C PHE A 720 -0.93 25.89 11.42
N ILE A 721 -2.10 25.41 11.79
CA ILE A 721 -3.17 26.22 12.37
C ILE A 721 -3.53 25.66 13.73
N ALA A 722 -3.80 26.55 14.67
CA ALA A 722 -4.28 26.19 15.98
C ALA A 722 -5.44 27.10 16.39
N TYR A 723 -6.42 26.56 17.10
CA TYR A 723 -7.64 27.28 17.44
C TYR A 723 -8.28 26.71 18.70
N GLU A 724 -8.98 27.57 19.44
CA GLU A 724 -9.64 27.20 20.69
C GLU A 724 -11.16 27.06 20.50
N THR A 725 -11.73 25.92 20.89
CA THR A 725 -13.18 25.71 20.95
C THR A 725 -13.58 25.06 22.27
N GLY A 726 -14.60 25.57 22.92
CA GLY A 726 -15.30 24.84 23.98
C GLY A 726 -14.42 24.43 25.14
N LYS A 727 -13.31 25.16 25.39
CA LYS A 727 -12.25 24.90 26.39
C LYS A 727 -11.16 23.89 26.00
N ASP A 728 -11.06 23.57 24.72
CA ASP A 728 -10.03 22.72 24.15
C ASP A 728 -9.23 23.46 23.08
N VAL A 729 -7.95 23.11 22.99
CA VAL A 729 -7.02 23.60 21.98
C VAL A 729 -6.87 22.52 20.91
N TRP A 730 -7.11 22.91 19.67
CA TRP A 730 -7.01 22.05 18.51
C TRP A 730 -5.93 22.56 17.58
N CYS A 731 -5.30 21.66 16.85
CA CYS A 731 -4.45 22.01 15.74
C CYS A 731 -4.75 21.17 14.51
N ARG A 732 -4.35 21.69 13.36
CA ARG A 732 -4.29 20.98 12.08
C ARG A 732 -3.06 21.46 11.32
N TYR A 733 -2.60 20.65 10.38
CA TYR A 733 -1.48 21.01 9.53
C TYR A 733 -1.71 20.56 8.09
N LYS A 734 -0.92 21.12 7.18
CA LYS A 734 -0.76 20.64 5.81
C LYS A 734 0.58 21.05 5.24
N GLU A 735 1.04 20.35 4.21
CA GLU A 735 2.05 20.91 3.32
C GLU A 735 1.43 22.09 2.55
N PHE A 736 2.18 23.17 2.34
CA PHE A 736 1.64 24.43 1.81
C PHE A 736 0.92 24.27 0.46
N ASP A 737 1.45 23.41 -0.40
CA ASP A 737 0.90 23.13 -1.73
C ASP A 737 -0.28 22.14 -1.73
N GLU A 738 -0.62 21.54 -0.58
CA GLU A 738 -1.78 20.66 -0.44
C GLU A 738 -3.08 21.46 -0.27
N GLU A 739 -4.19 20.89 -0.75
CA GLU A 739 -5.50 21.53 -0.67
C GLU A 739 -6.09 21.46 0.75
N ASN A 740 -6.01 20.29 1.38
CA ASN A 740 -6.73 19.99 2.61
C ASN A 740 -5.81 19.98 3.83
N PHE A 741 -6.32 20.48 4.94
CA PHE A 741 -5.70 20.30 6.26
C PHE A 741 -5.97 18.91 6.81
N SER A 742 -5.09 18.44 7.70
CA SER A 742 -5.27 17.22 8.48
C SER A 742 -6.60 17.20 9.24
N ASP A 743 -6.96 16.01 9.71
CA ASP A 743 -7.99 15.85 10.73
C ASP A 743 -7.62 16.66 11.99
N PRO A 744 -8.63 17.14 12.75
CA PRO A 744 -8.40 17.93 13.96
C PRO A 744 -7.68 17.10 15.03
N ILE A 745 -6.57 17.62 15.54
CA ILE A 745 -5.79 17.00 16.61
C ILE A 745 -5.95 17.84 17.87
N LYS A 746 -6.33 17.20 18.98
CA LYS A 746 -6.42 17.88 20.28
C LYS A 746 -5.02 18.01 20.88
N VAL A 747 -4.64 19.23 21.25
CA VAL A 747 -3.31 19.55 21.78
C VAL A 747 -3.24 19.30 23.28
N ASN A 748 -4.26 19.75 24.03
CA ASN A 748 -4.32 19.68 25.49
C ASN A 748 -4.88 18.35 26.02
N GLU A 749 -4.42 17.92 27.19
CA GLU A 749 -5.04 16.81 27.95
C GLU A 749 -5.85 17.33 29.15
N HIS A 750 -5.41 18.44 29.76
CA HIS A 750 -6.15 19.12 30.84
C HIS A 750 -7.37 19.88 30.31
N LEU A 751 -8.39 20.07 31.17
CA LEU A 751 -9.62 20.79 30.84
C LEU A 751 -9.42 22.31 30.93
N ASN A 752 -10.31 23.09 30.30
CA ASN A 752 -10.27 24.56 30.34
C ASN A 752 -8.97 25.14 29.78
N ALA A 753 -8.51 24.58 28.66
CA ALA A 753 -7.35 25.07 27.97
C ALA A 753 -7.69 26.32 27.13
N THR A 754 -6.81 27.32 27.20
CA THR A 754 -6.79 28.50 26.33
C THR A 754 -5.45 28.54 25.64
N LEU A 755 -5.39 28.90 24.34
CA LEU A 755 -4.16 28.93 23.53
C LEU A 755 -3.56 30.36 23.38
N PRO A 756 -2.66 30.76 24.28
CA PRO A 756 -1.86 31.98 24.23
C PRO A 756 -0.88 32.08 23.06
N ASP A 757 -0.15 31.00 22.75
CA ASP A 757 0.96 31.09 21.80
C ASP A 757 1.42 29.74 21.22
N ILE A 758 1.97 29.82 20.01
CA ILE A 758 2.58 28.71 19.27
C ILE A 758 3.81 29.23 18.54
N TYR A 759 4.91 28.47 18.59
CA TYR A 759 6.17 28.91 17.99
C TYR A 759 6.88 27.78 17.25
N PRO A 760 7.39 28.03 16.02
CA PRO A 760 8.16 27.05 15.29
C PRO A 760 9.49 26.76 16.01
N ASN A 761 9.79 25.49 16.14
CA ASN A 761 10.92 24.99 16.88
C ASN A 761 12.00 24.45 15.93
N GLY A 762 12.80 25.37 15.39
CA GLY A 762 13.78 25.03 14.36
C GLY A 762 13.11 24.44 13.13
N ASP A 763 13.81 23.55 12.42
CA ASP A 763 13.34 22.95 11.16
C ASP A 763 12.53 21.66 11.40
N THR A 764 12.19 21.33 12.66
CA THR A 764 11.70 19.99 13.01
C THR A 764 10.39 19.96 13.75
N GLY A 765 9.76 21.08 14.14
CA GLY A 765 8.48 21.00 14.87
C GLY A 765 7.90 22.33 15.38
N LEU A 766 6.88 22.27 16.23
CA LEU A 766 6.26 23.41 16.90
C LEU A 766 6.08 23.14 18.39
N VAL A 767 6.28 24.18 19.20
CA VAL A 767 5.88 24.18 20.60
C VAL A 767 4.57 24.93 20.74
N PHE A 768 3.63 24.29 21.44
CA PHE A 768 2.40 24.90 21.91
C PHE A 768 2.61 25.29 23.36
N ALA A 769 2.20 26.51 23.73
CA ALA A 769 2.15 26.94 25.13
C ALA A 769 0.73 27.40 25.46
N TYR A 770 0.17 26.81 26.51
CA TYR A 770 -1.20 27.08 26.89
C TYR A 770 -1.41 27.09 28.39
N GLN A 771 -2.49 27.74 28.80
CA GLN A 771 -2.96 27.70 30.18
C GLN A 771 -4.11 26.71 30.27
N ALA A 772 -4.16 25.89 31.32
CA ALA A 772 -5.24 24.94 31.56
C ALA A 772 -5.46 24.71 33.06
N ASP A 773 -6.60 24.11 33.44
CA ASP A 773 -6.87 23.73 34.83
C ASP A 773 -5.75 22.81 35.35
N ASP A 774 -5.27 23.04 36.57
CA ASP A 774 -4.19 22.24 37.20
C ASP A 774 -4.61 20.80 37.60
N GLY A 775 -5.84 20.40 37.26
CA GLY A 775 -6.42 19.09 37.57
C GLY A 775 -6.74 18.86 39.06
N THR A 776 -6.47 19.81 39.95
CA THR A 776 -6.72 19.66 41.40
C THR A 776 -8.14 20.03 41.82
N GLY A 777 -8.91 20.65 40.92
CA GLY A 777 -10.28 21.10 41.16
C GLY A 777 -10.41 22.33 42.07
N GLN A 778 -9.31 23.09 42.26
CA GLN A 778 -9.27 24.27 43.12
C GLN A 778 -9.44 25.62 42.39
N ASP A 779 -10.04 25.65 41.19
CA ASP A 779 -10.06 26.83 40.30
C ASP A 779 -8.65 27.43 40.14
N LEU A 780 -7.66 26.56 39.90
CA LEU A 780 -6.27 26.91 39.68
C LEU A 780 -5.90 26.61 38.23
N THR A 781 -5.18 27.53 37.60
CA THR A 781 -4.71 27.43 36.21
C THR A 781 -3.19 27.36 36.21
N ASP A 782 -2.60 26.41 35.49
CA ASP A 782 -1.15 26.25 35.32
C ASP A 782 -0.75 26.45 33.85
N VAL A 783 0.55 26.68 33.61
CA VAL A 783 1.12 26.76 32.26
C VAL A 783 1.61 25.41 31.83
N TYR A 784 1.13 24.99 30.67
CA TYR A 784 1.50 23.77 30.00
C TYR A 784 2.21 24.08 28.69
N TYR A 785 3.08 23.17 28.30
CA TYR A 785 3.63 23.15 26.96
C TYR A 785 3.57 21.73 26.40
N ARG A 786 3.53 21.66 25.07
CA ARG A 786 3.61 20.42 24.33
C ARG A 786 4.38 20.65 23.05
N LEU A 787 5.30 19.74 22.74
CA LEU A 787 6.03 19.75 21.48
C LEU A 787 5.36 18.78 20.51
N ALA A 788 5.19 19.22 19.27
CA ALA A 788 4.95 18.34 18.13
C ALA A 788 6.15 18.46 17.19
N TRP A 789 6.74 17.35 16.77
CA TRP A 789 7.88 17.36 15.86
C TRP A 789 7.73 16.33 14.76
N TRP A 790 8.26 16.69 13.61
CA TRP A 790 8.34 15.84 12.45
C TRP A 790 9.44 14.81 12.62
N VAL A 791 9.10 13.57 12.34
CA VAL A 791 10.04 12.46 12.19
C VAL A 791 9.96 11.97 10.77
N GLU A 792 11.12 11.85 10.14
CA GLU A 792 11.29 11.13 8.90
C GLU A 792 11.56 9.67 9.27
N ASP A 793 10.66 8.79 8.86
CA ASP A 793 10.76 7.34 9.08
C ASP A 793 12.01 6.71 8.43
#